data_AF-A0A848VPM5-F1
#
_entry.id   AF-A0A848VPM5-F1
#
_cell.length_a   1.000
_cell.length_b   1.000
_cell.length_c   1.000
_cell.angle_alpha   90.00
_cell.angle_beta   90.00
_cell.angle_gamma   90.00
#
_symmetry.space_group_name_H-M   'P 1'
#
loop_
_entity.id
_entity.type
_entity.pdbx_description
1 polymer ?
#
loop_
_entity_poly.entity_id
_entity_poly.type
_entity_poly.pdbx_seq_one_letter_code
_entity_poly.pdbx_strand_id
1 'polypeptide(L)'
;MTPEQIAAQLTVVMHTYDRPEFVEEDVRQGRWKDIPLLISDDASSPAVQVRLESLAREHGIGFTAKAENGGPAQAARHGVEHAGTEFFALCGDDDYLRDFPAFAAEALTLANDPDTLFAVMPEVRFVIPGKPNKVQFDRRVFDGMTGRALLRELVFGGEMRALQAGCVMRRADALPHFASSLFRTSEDFLLVCRLCAARPDAVIRVPAVGSYMRREHPKSLSHRTNMSTERVVVNLLALLAGGRLLQALEDLGDETLLGIVRQRAQVVKSVYGAGLGTLAVLESVLAGAEPPQSTREEREALSHLLTHQAGLPRELALLKGRLADFKPASPKQSPEQLLRSVGAFLDAGDTEGAKSMLADLRPKDFPRPSELHVMRARLAWLDREPNEAVNQLSTALVHEAEHPEALHMLAQIAEAAGETESAARLTNRLAAAQPEAGLEVIPDVEDLRVAFVVSAGLDQFLNDIIRELVPFMDARKFVVSSQNDITSAMAWSDVCWFEWCNDPVVWASRQDIARQKGVICRLHRYEAFSDMPLKVHWENVDALTVVAEHLTPILCESLPGLEQRTHIRHIPNGVDMSRYELIDRSPGFDIALIGYLHGRKNPQMALQILRELVDIDDRYRLHVAGKFQDPVLQLYWNYQIRLLGLADHVVMYAWQDDIAAFLEDKNYILSTSLHESFGYSIAEAMARGIKPLVHHFPFATDMWPKDILFSTTKEAVEIIRSERYDSEAYRAFIQDNYSLESQVEQISELIRSVAMHNVAMDPIPIEDVLSVEPQLVNARLRVRCPSCRANTRFQVQTIGGHPIGQERCESCGAVLYITPERYSRVLGAHGGATVGQDAREATRSVRQIAATWADVPAWADAMTVDGINLAAGMDFDLTPHLIKAWLTAREPEKVT
;
A
#
# COMPACT_ATOMS: atom_id res chain seq x y z
N MET A 1 -47.97 16.39 -0.43
CA MET A 1 -48.65 15.11 -0.71
C MET A 1 -48.59 14.26 0.56
N THR A 2 -49.62 13.48 0.88
CA THR A 2 -49.60 12.50 2.00
C THR A 2 -48.78 11.26 1.62
N PRO A 3 -48.31 10.43 2.58
CA PRO A 3 -47.62 9.18 2.27
C PRO A 3 -48.42 8.25 1.33
N GLU A 4 -49.74 8.18 1.47
CA GLU A 4 -50.61 7.38 0.62
C GLU A 4 -50.66 7.91 -0.82
N GLN A 5 -50.67 9.23 -0.99
CA GLN A 5 -50.61 9.87 -2.32
C GLN A 5 -49.27 9.64 -3.02
N ILE A 6 -48.18 9.58 -2.25
CA ILE A 6 -46.84 9.25 -2.76
C ILE A 6 -46.80 7.76 -3.14
N ALA A 7 -47.26 6.87 -2.26
CA ALA A 7 -47.28 5.43 -2.50
C ALA A 7 -48.13 5.00 -3.71
N ALA A 8 -49.16 5.79 -4.07
CA ALA A 8 -49.97 5.56 -5.27
C ALA A 8 -49.24 5.86 -6.59
N GLN A 9 -48.16 6.65 -6.56
CA GLN A 9 -47.49 7.18 -7.76
C GLN A 9 -46.00 6.83 -7.85
N LEU A 10 -45.34 6.54 -6.73
CA LEU A 10 -43.91 6.31 -6.63
C LEU A 10 -43.62 5.03 -5.85
N THR A 11 -42.73 4.19 -6.38
CA THR A 11 -42.14 3.06 -5.65
C THR A 11 -40.63 3.24 -5.54
N VAL A 12 -40.08 3.11 -4.33
CA VAL A 12 -38.63 2.99 -4.16
C VAL A 12 -38.24 1.54 -4.37
N VAL A 13 -37.38 1.29 -5.34
CA VAL A 13 -36.85 -0.03 -5.67
C VAL A 13 -35.47 -0.16 -5.03
N MET A 14 -35.34 -1.12 -4.12
CA MET A 14 -34.07 -1.52 -3.52
C MET A 14 -33.63 -2.84 -4.13
N HIS A 15 -32.41 -2.91 -4.64
CA HIS A 15 -31.86 -4.15 -5.20
C HIS A 15 -30.80 -4.74 -4.27
N THR A 16 -30.79 -6.06 -4.12
CA THR A 16 -29.86 -6.75 -3.20
C THR A 16 -29.43 -8.11 -3.73
N TYR A 17 -28.28 -8.59 -3.26
CA TYR A 17 -27.75 -9.93 -3.54
C TYR A 17 -26.91 -10.42 -2.36
N ASP A 18 -27.36 -11.49 -1.68
CA ASP A 18 -26.68 -12.18 -0.57
C ASP A 18 -26.15 -11.26 0.56
N ARG A 19 -26.82 -10.12 0.79
CA ARG A 19 -26.46 -9.11 1.82
C ARG A 19 -27.68 -8.59 2.57
N PRO A 20 -28.43 -9.44 3.29
CA PRO A 20 -29.66 -9.03 3.96
C PRO A 20 -29.45 -8.09 5.16
N GLU A 21 -28.22 -7.95 5.68
CA GLU A 21 -27.98 -7.35 6.99
C GLU A 21 -28.33 -5.87 7.04
N PHE A 22 -27.94 -5.10 6.02
CA PHE A 22 -28.21 -3.66 5.94
C PHE A 22 -29.70 -3.38 5.72
N VAL A 23 -30.34 -4.19 4.88
CA VAL A 23 -31.78 -4.12 4.63
C VAL A 23 -32.56 -4.38 5.92
N GLU A 24 -32.22 -5.45 6.62
CA GLU A 24 -32.82 -5.82 7.89
C GLU A 24 -32.63 -4.74 8.97
N GLU A 25 -31.42 -4.18 9.08
CA GLU A 25 -31.12 -3.11 10.03
C GLU A 25 -32.00 -1.88 9.79
N ASP A 26 -32.06 -1.38 8.56
CA ASP A 26 -32.78 -0.15 8.25
C ASP A 26 -34.29 -0.30 8.35
N VAL A 27 -34.82 -1.46 7.95
CA VAL A 27 -36.24 -1.78 8.08
C VAL A 27 -36.63 -1.85 9.56
N ARG A 28 -35.84 -2.54 10.39
CA ARG A 28 -36.11 -2.65 11.84
C ARG A 28 -35.94 -1.33 12.59
N GLN A 29 -35.01 -0.47 12.15
CA GLN A 29 -34.85 0.89 12.68
C GLN A 29 -35.95 1.86 12.22
N GLY A 30 -36.87 1.40 11.35
CA GLY A 30 -37.97 2.22 10.86
C GLY A 30 -37.57 3.28 9.84
N ARG A 31 -36.38 3.19 9.23
CA ARG A 31 -35.91 4.15 8.20
C ARG A 31 -36.76 4.11 6.93
N TRP A 32 -37.36 2.96 6.66
CA TRP A 32 -38.26 2.74 5.52
C TRP A 32 -39.74 2.90 5.88
N LYS A 33 -40.05 3.38 7.09
CA LYS A 33 -41.42 3.65 7.50
C LYS A 33 -42.00 4.77 6.62
N ASP A 34 -43.24 4.58 6.17
CA ASP A 34 -43.96 5.51 5.30
C ASP A 34 -43.28 5.76 3.92
N ILE A 35 -42.35 4.88 3.53
CA ILE A 35 -41.71 4.87 2.20
C ILE A 35 -42.25 3.66 1.41
N PRO A 36 -42.78 3.84 0.19
CA PRO A 36 -43.32 2.74 -0.63
C PRO A 36 -42.19 1.90 -1.23
N LEU A 37 -41.61 1.00 -0.44
CA LEU A 37 -40.44 0.19 -0.79
C LEU A 37 -40.83 -1.12 -1.49
N LEU A 38 -40.06 -1.49 -2.51
CA LEU A 38 -40.03 -2.79 -3.16
C LEU A 38 -38.59 -3.33 -3.13
N ILE A 39 -38.38 -4.46 -2.46
CA ILE A 39 -37.12 -5.20 -2.47
C ILE A 39 -37.08 -6.09 -3.73
N SER A 40 -36.03 -5.96 -4.52
CA SER A 40 -35.74 -6.71 -5.74
C SER A 40 -34.48 -7.54 -5.55
N ASP A 41 -34.66 -8.82 -5.27
CA ASP A 41 -33.59 -9.77 -5.00
C ASP A 41 -32.99 -10.34 -6.31
N ASP A 42 -31.66 -10.27 -6.46
CA ASP A 42 -30.93 -10.74 -7.66
C ASP A 42 -30.52 -12.22 -7.56
N ALA A 43 -31.47 -13.08 -7.21
CA ALA A 43 -31.27 -14.51 -7.00
C ALA A 43 -30.27 -14.84 -5.88
N SER A 44 -30.48 -14.24 -4.70
CA SER A 44 -29.75 -14.60 -3.49
C SER A 44 -29.96 -16.07 -3.11
N SER A 45 -29.10 -16.58 -2.25
CA SER A 45 -29.25 -17.92 -1.68
C SER A 45 -30.65 -18.14 -1.07
N PRO A 46 -31.20 -19.37 -1.12
CA PRO A 46 -32.55 -19.65 -0.64
C PRO A 46 -32.81 -19.20 0.80
N ALA A 47 -31.80 -19.32 1.67
CA ALA A 47 -31.89 -18.88 3.06
C ALA A 47 -32.03 -17.35 3.18
N VAL A 48 -31.33 -16.58 2.34
CA VAL A 48 -31.43 -15.12 2.31
C VAL A 48 -32.77 -14.67 1.72
N GLN A 49 -33.24 -15.31 0.65
CA GLN A 49 -34.55 -14.99 0.06
C GLN A 49 -35.70 -15.17 1.05
N VAL A 50 -35.71 -16.30 1.78
CA VAL A 50 -36.73 -16.55 2.82
C VAL A 50 -36.70 -15.48 3.92
N ARG A 51 -35.50 -15.04 4.33
CA ARG A 51 -35.33 -13.98 5.33
C ARG A 51 -35.89 -12.65 4.83
N LEU A 52 -35.50 -12.23 3.61
CA LEU A 52 -35.95 -10.97 3.03
C LEU A 52 -37.46 -10.96 2.75
N GLU A 53 -38.01 -12.06 2.23
CA GLU A 53 -39.46 -12.20 2.01
C GLU A 53 -40.23 -12.14 3.34
N SER A 54 -39.72 -12.78 4.40
CA SER A 54 -40.33 -12.72 5.74
C SER A 54 -40.31 -11.30 6.31
N LEU A 55 -39.15 -10.61 6.22
CA LEU A 55 -39.00 -9.22 6.65
C LEU A 55 -39.96 -8.31 5.89
N ALA A 56 -40.07 -8.49 4.58
CA ALA A 56 -40.94 -7.69 3.73
C ALA A 56 -42.41 -7.87 4.12
N ARG A 57 -42.84 -9.10 4.36
CA ARG A 57 -44.20 -9.43 4.82
C ARG A 57 -44.52 -8.83 6.19
N GLU A 58 -43.57 -8.87 7.13
CA GLU A 58 -43.72 -8.33 8.49
C GLU A 58 -43.93 -6.81 8.48
N HIS A 59 -43.23 -6.10 7.59
CA HIS A 59 -43.24 -4.63 7.52
C HIS A 59 -44.12 -4.05 6.41
N GLY A 60 -44.87 -4.88 5.67
CA GLY A 60 -45.73 -4.44 4.57
C GLY A 60 -44.97 -3.88 3.36
N ILE A 61 -43.74 -4.36 3.13
CA ILE A 61 -42.86 -3.98 2.03
C ILE A 61 -43.08 -4.95 0.85
N GLY A 62 -42.99 -4.45 -0.39
CA GLY A 62 -43.05 -5.30 -1.57
C GLY A 62 -41.79 -6.17 -1.71
N PHE A 63 -41.92 -7.40 -2.21
CA PHE A 63 -40.79 -8.28 -2.47
C PHE A 63 -40.94 -8.96 -3.84
N THR A 64 -39.85 -9.00 -4.60
CA THR A 64 -39.72 -9.79 -5.83
C THR A 64 -38.31 -10.37 -5.90
N ALA A 65 -38.17 -11.54 -6.52
CA ALA A 65 -36.89 -12.21 -6.67
C ALA A 65 -36.71 -12.71 -8.10
N LYS A 66 -35.48 -12.64 -8.59
CA LYS A 66 -35.08 -13.22 -9.86
C LYS A 66 -34.74 -14.70 -9.72
N ALA A 67 -34.85 -15.44 -10.82
CA ALA A 67 -34.42 -16.83 -10.90
C ALA A 67 -32.91 -16.98 -11.07
N GLU A 68 -32.24 -16.00 -11.68
CA GLU A 68 -30.80 -16.03 -11.96
C GLU A 68 -30.14 -14.67 -11.65
N ASN A 69 -28.91 -14.71 -11.15
CA ASN A 69 -28.10 -13.54 -10.84
C ASN A 69 -27.69 -12.84 -12.13
N GLY A 70 -28.15 -11.60 -12.31
CA GLY A 70 -27.83 -10.79 -13.49
C GLY A 70 -26.99 -9.55 -13.19
N GLY A 71 -26.66 -9.31 -11.93
CA GLY A 71 -25.99 -8.12 -11.43
C GLY A 71 -26.94 -6.94 -11.14
N PRO A 72 -26.41 -5.86 -10.55
CA PRO A 72 -27.19 -4.70 -10.07
C PRO A 72 -28.11 -4.09 -11.14
N ALA A 73 -27.63 -3.93 -12.37
CA ALA A 73 -28.41 -3.37 -13.47
C ALA A 73 -29.69 -4.16 -13.75
N GLN A 74 -29.58 -5.50 -13.75
CA GLN A 74 -30.69 -6.40 -14.03
C GLN A 74 -31.62 -6.54 -12.82
N ALA A 75 -31.07 -6.48 -11.61
CA ALA A 75 -31.83 -6.48 -10.37
C ALA A 75 -32.69 -5.21 -10.24
N ALA A 76 -32.09 -4.04 -10.52
CA ALA A 76 -32.79 -2.77 -10.55
C ALA A 76 -33.87 -2.77 -11.64
N ARG A 77 -33.55 -3.22 -12.87
CA ARG A 77 -34.53 -3.36 -13.95
C ARG A 77 -35.71 -4.24 -13.55
N HIS A 78 -35.45 -5.43 -13.01
CA HIS A 78 -36.49 -6.37 -12.57
C HIS A 78 -37.39 -5.74 -11.51
N GLY A 79 -36.82 -5.04 -10.53
CA GLY A 79 -37.59 -4.32 -9.51
C GLY A 79 -38.44 -3.22 -10.11
N VAL A 80 -37.92 -2.47 -11.09
CA VAL A 80 -38.68 -1.44 -11.81
C VAL A 80 -39.79 -2.03 -12.67
N GLU A 81 -39.59 -3.18 -13.31
CA GLU A 81 -40.65 -3.90 -14.06
C GLU A 81 -41.80 -4.32 -13.14
N HIS A 82 -41.50 -4.67 -11.88
CA HIS A 82 -42.46 -5.08 -10.85
C HIS A 82 -42.97 -3.90 -9.99
N ALA A 83 -42.45 -2.68 -10.18
CA ALA A 83 -42.99 -1.50 -9.53
C ALA A 83 -44.39 -1.21 -10.09
N GLY A 84 -45.40 -1.22 -9.21
CA GLY A 84 -46.81 -1.02 -9.56
C GLY A 84 -47.19 0.43 -9.86
N THR A 85 -46.21 1.33 -9.93
CA THR A 85 -46.39 2.78 -9.99
C THR A 85 -45.82 3.36 -11.29
N GLU A 86 -46.22 4.60 -11.61
CA GLU A 86 -45.75 5.30 -12.80
C GLU A 86 -44.30 5.76 -12.66
N PHE A 87 -43.93 6.21 -11.46
CA PHE A 87 -42.59 6.68 -11.13
C PHE A 87 -41.90 5.70 -10.20
N PHE A 88 -40.58 5.64 -10.29
CA PHE A 88 -39.77 4.88 -9.35
C PHE A 88 -38.56 5.70 -8.90
N ALA A 89 -38.02 5.34 -7.75
CA ALA A 89 -36.69 5.76 -7.32
C ALA A 89 -35.84 4.54 -7.00
N LEU A 90 -34.52 4.65 -7.10
CA LEU A 90 -33.60 3.56 -6.80
C LEU A 90 -32.76 3.88 -5.57
N CYS A 91 -32.55 2.87 -4.73
CA CYS A 91 -31.66 2.91 -3.58
C CYS A 91 -30.88 1.60 -3.49
N GLY A 92 -29.60 1.67 -3.15
CA GLY A 92 -28.80 0.47 -2.83
C GLY A 92 -29.29 -0.21 -1.54
N ASP A 93 -29.00 -1.49 -1.38
CA ASP A 93 -29.26 -2.25 -0.15
C ASP A 93 -28.38 -1.80 1.02
N ASP A 94 -27.22 -1.20 0.72
CA ASP A 94 -26.31 -0.59 1.67
C ASP A 94 -26.49 0.94 1.79
N ASP A 95 -27.58 1.53 1.31
CA ASP A 95 -27.85 2.97 1.37
C ASP A 95 -29.25 3.27 1.92
N TYR A 96 -29.52 4.54 2.25
CA TYR A 96 -30.85 4.96 2.69
C TYR A 96 -31.18 6.40 2.28
N LEU A 97 -32.45 6.78 2.41
CA LEU A 97 -32.96 8.09 2.00
C LEU A 97 -33.31 8.94 3.23
N ARG A 98 -32.94 10.21 3.22
CA ARG A 98 -33.33 11.18 4.25
C ARG A 98 -34.26 12.25 3.67
N ASP A 99 -35.23 12.68 4.48
CA ASP A 99 -36.23 13.69 4.11
C ASP A 99 -37.09 13.28 2.90
N PHE A 100 -37.25 11.97 2.70
CA PHE A 100 -37.88 11.39 1.51
C PHE A 100 -39.32 11.84 1.26
N PRO A 101 -40.25 11.90 2.24
CA PRO A 101 -41.62 12.32 1.95
C PRO A 101 -41.71 13.75 1.40
N ALA A 102 -40.87 14.66 1.90
CA ALA A 102 -40.82 16.04 1.42
C ALA A 102 -40.20 16.10 0.01
N PHE A 103 -39.09 15.40 -0.19
CA PHE A 103 -38.46 15.24 -1.51
C PHE A 103 -39.43 14.66 -2.54
N ALA A 104 -40.09 13.53 -2.23
CA ALA A 104 -40.97 12.81 -3.14
C ALA A 104 -42.18 13.63 -3.55
N ALA A 105 -42.77 14.42 -2.64
CA ALA A 105 -43.89 15.29 -2.96
C ALA A 105 -43.53 16.36 -4.01
N GLU A 106 -42.35 16.97 -3.86
CA GLU A 106 -41.84 17.96 -4.81
C GLU A 106 -41.37 17.30 -6.11
N ALA A 107 -40.61 16.20 -6.01
CA ALA A 107 -40.09 15.44 -7.14
C ALA A 107 -41.21 14.91 -8.05
N LEU A 108 -42.31 14.39 -7.51
CA LEU A 108 -43.46 13.94 -8.29
C LEU A 108 -44.15 15.10 -9.02
N THR A 109 -44.23 16.28 -8.39
CA THR A 109 -44.79 17.47 -9.04
C THR A 109 -43.93 17.87 -10.25
N LEU A 110 -42.61 17.84 -10.09
CA LEU A 110 -41.66 18.19 -11.14
C LEU A 110 -41.56 17.12 -12.24
N ALA A 111 -41.57 15.83 -11.88
CA ALA A 111 -41.46 14.71 -12.81
C ALA A 111 -42.72 14.47 -13.67
N ASN A 112 -43.86 15.04 -13.25
CA ASN A 112 -45.09 15.04 -14.04
C ASN A 112 -45.01 15.96 -15.26
N ASP A 113 -44.15 16.98 -15.25
CA ASP A 113 -43.87 17.80 -16.42
C ASP A 113 -43.27 16.91 -17.51
N PRO A 114 -43.90 16.82 -18.71
CA PRO A 114 -43.36 16.04 -19.82
C PRO A 114 -41.94 16.43 -20.19
N ASP A 115 -41.51 17.68 -19.98
CA ASP A 115 -40.17 18.14 -20.33
C ASP A 115 -39.12 17.78 -19.27
N THR A 116 -39.52 17.29 -18.09
CA THR A 116 -38.58 16.80 -17.07
C THR A 116 -38.01 15.45 -17.50
N LEU A 117 -36.68 15.35 -17.53
CA LEU A 117 -35.96 14.10 -17.76
C LEU A 117 -36.07 13.19 -16.53
N PHE A 118 -35.72 13.74 -15.37
CA PHE A 118 -35.90 13.13 -14.06
C PHE A 118 -35.72 14.16 -12.95
N ALA A 119 -36.22 13.85 -11.74
CA ALA A 119 -35.99 14.65 -10.55
C ALA A 119 -34.99 13.95 -9.61
N VAL A 120 -33.94 14.63 -9.16
CA VAL A 120 -32.87 14.02 -8.36
C VAL A 120 -32.69 14.72 -7.02
N MET A 121 -32.42 13.97 -5.94
CA MET A 121 -32.14 14.55 -4.63
C MET A 121 -31.00 15.58 -4.70
N PRO A 122 -31.09 16.69 -3.96
CA PRO A 122 -30.11 17.78 -4.05
C PRO A 122 -28.72 17.42 -3.53
N GLU A 123 -28.60 16.44 -2.63
CA GLU A 123 -27.33 16.07 -2.02
C GLU A 123 -27.11 14.56 -1.95
N VAL A 124 -25.86 14.16 -2.19
CA VAL A 124 -25.33 12.87 -1.74
C VAL A 124 -24.49 13.12 -0.52
N ARG A 125 -24.74 12.38 0.56
CA ARG A 125 -23.96 12.47 1.80
C ARG A 125 -23.27 11.17 2.08
N PHE A 126 -21.95 11.23 2.30
CA PHE A 126 -21.17 10.11 2.79
C PHE A 126 -21.47 9.86 4.26
N VAL A 127 -21.73 8.60 4.59
CA VAL A 127 -21.96 8.11 5.94
C VAL A 127 -20.85 7.13 6.29
N ILE A 128 -19.98 7.54 7.20
CA ILE A 128 -18.93 6.69 7.77
C ILE A 128 -19.30 6.48 9.24
N PRO A 129 -19.41 5.23 9.73
CA PRO A 129 -19.72 4.96 11.14
C PRO A 129 -18.78 5.74 12.08
N GLY A 130 -19.37 6.43 13.07
CA GLY A 130 -18.62 7.21 14.05
C GLY A 130 -18.10 8.57 13.56
N LYS A 131 -18.35 8.98 12.32
CA LYS A 131 -17.96 10.30 11.77
C LYS A 131 -19.18 11.15 11.38
N PRO A 132 -19.05 12.49 11.39
CA PRO A 132 -20.11 13.36 10.87
C PRO A 132 -20.33 13.15 9.37
N ASN A 133 -21.59 13.17 8.94
CA ASN A 133 -21.94 13.00 7.53
C ASN A 133 -21.42 14.18 6.69
N LYS A 134 -20.59 13.92 5.66
CA LYS A 134 -20.06 14.92 4.73
C LYS A 134 -20.90 14.95 3.44
N VAL A 135 -21.15 16.12 2.86
CA VAL A 135 -21.71 16.22 1.50
C VAL A 135 -20.64 15.73 0.52
N GLN A 136 -20.94 14.65 -0.20
CA GLN A 136 -20.09 14.12 -1.27
C GLN A 136 -20.32 14.90 -2.57
N PHE A 137 -21.58 15.09 -2.94
CA PHE A 137 -21.97 15.77 -4.17
C PHE A 137 -23.13 16.72 -3.88
N ASP A 138 -22.96 17.99 -4.22
CA ASP A 138 -24.09 18.91 -4.40
C ASP A 138 -24.58 18.79 -5.85
N ARG A 139 -25.83 18.38 -6.00
CA ARG A 139 -26.49 18.15 -7.29
C ARG A 139 -27.36 19.31 -7.72
N ARG A 140 -27.52 20.35 -6.91
CA ARG A 140 -28.28 21.56 -7.28
C ARG A 140 -27.71 22.25 -8.51
N VAL A 141 -26.42 22.06 -8.76
CA VAL A 141 -25.74 22.53 -9.97
C VAL A 141 -26.36 21.98 -11.26
N PHE A 142 -27.10 20.87 -11.21
CA PHE A 142 -27.74 20.25 -12.37
C PHE A 142 -29.16 20.74 -12.62
N ASP A 143 -29.73 21.56 -11.73
CA ASP A 143 -31.11 22.03 -11.91
C ASP A 143 -31.24 22.86 -13.19
N GLY A 144 -32.21 22.51 -14.02
CA GLY A 144 -32.44 23.18 -15.30
C GLY A 144 -31.48 22.78 -16.44
N MET A 145 -30.45 21.97 -16.19
CA MET A 145 -29.61 21.45 -17.28
C MET A 145 -30.44 20.58 -18.22
N THR A 146 -30.15 20.64 -19.52
CA THR A 146 -30.74 19.74 -20.52
C THR A 146 -30.05 18.38 -20.49
N GLY A 147 -30.71 17.33 -21.01
CA GLY A 147 -30.13 16.01 -21.18
C GLY A 147 -28.81 16.06 -21.96
N ARG A 148 -28.75 16.87 -23.03
CA ARG A 148 -27.52 17.09 -23.80
C ARG A 148 -26.41 17.71 -22.95
N ALA A 149 -26.72 18.77 -22.20
CA ALA A 149 -25.75 19.43 -21.33
C ALA A 149 -25.23 18.49 -20.24
N LEU A 150 -26.11 17.69 -19.64
CA LEU A 150 -25.72 16.72 -18.63
C LEU A 150 -24.86 15.60 -19.23
N LEU A 151 -25.25 15.05 -20.40
CA LEU A 151 -24.44 14.03 -21.08
C LEU A 151 -23.03 14.55 -21.37
N ARG A 152 -22.92 15.81 -21.82
CA ARG A 152 -21.63 16.47 -22.03
C ARG A 152 -20.81 16.57 -20.74
N GLU A 153 -21.41 17.05 -19.65
CA GLU A 153 -20.76 17.15 -18.34
C GLU A 153 -20.27 15.78 -17.84
N LEU A 154 -21.09 14.72 -17.99
CA LEU A 154 -20.76 13.37 -17.59
C LEU A 154 -19.63 12.75 -18.42
N VAL A 155 -19.63 12.95 -19.74
CA VAL A 155 -18.59 12.43 -20.62
C VAL A 155 -17.27 13.16 -20.38
N PHE A 156 -17.26 14.50 -20.39
CA PHE A 156 -16.02 15.27 -20.20
C PHE A 156 -15.48 15.20 -18.77
N GLY A 157 -16.35 15.14 -17.77
CA GLY A 157 -15.93 14.98 -16.37
C GLY A 157 -15.50 13.54 -16.03
N GLY A 158 -16.03 12.55 -16.76
CA GLY A 158 -15.79 11.13 -16.53
C GLY A 158 -16.29 10.62 -15.17
N GLU A 159 -16.93 11.46 -14.35
CA GLU A 159 -17.37 11.16 -12.99
C GLU A 159 -18.89 11.01 -12.92
N MET A 160 -19.35 9.95 -12.26
CA MET A 160 -20.75 9.51 -12.34
C MET A 160 -21.67 10.34 -11.40
N ARG A 161 -21.07 11.01 -10.40
CA ARG A 161 -21.74 11.81 -9.33
C ARG A 161 -22.94 11.11 -8.67
N ALA A 162 -23.00 9.78 -8.79
CA ALA A 162 -24.06 8.87 -8.39
C ALA A 162 -25.48 9.24 -8.86
N LEU A 163 -25.65 10.00 -9.96
CA LEU A 163 -26.90 10.73 -10.29
C LEU A 163 -28.19 9.91 -10.27
N GLN A 164 -28.13 8.61 -10.57
CA GLN A 164 -29.28 7.71 -10.52
C GLN A 164 -29.75 7.42 -9.09
N ALA A 165 -28.87 7.53 -8.10
CA ALA A 165 -29.14 7.25 -6.70
C ALA A 165 -30.15 8.25 -6.11
N GLY A 166 -31.31 7.75 -5.66
CA GLY A 166 -32.41 8.56 -5.14
C GLY A 166 -33.15 9.38 -6.20
N CYS A 167 -32.94 9.11 -7.49
CA CYS A 167 -33.57 9.83 -8.58
C CYS A 167 -34.97 9.28 -8.88
N VAL A 168 -35.97 10.16 -8.99
CA VAL A 168 -37.34 9.86 -9.40
C VAL A 168 -37.44 9.95 -10.92
N MET A 169 -37.72 8.80 -11.56
CA MET A 169 -37.81 8.66 -13.01
C MET A 169 -39.16 8.06 -13.41
N ARG A 170 -39.64 8.41 -14.61
CA ARG A 170 -40.81 7.74 -15.21
C ARG A 170 -40.41 6.33 -15.65
N ARG A 171 -41.19 5.33 -15.25
CA ARG A 171 -40.89 3.92 -15.52
C ARG A 171 -40.77 3.61 -17.02
N ALA A 172 -41.71 4.14 -17.81
CA ALA A 172 -41.75 3.93 -19.25
C ALA A 172 -40.49 4.47 -19.97
N ASP A 173 -39.94 5.58 -19.47
CA ASP A 173 -38.76 6.23 -20.05
C ASP A 173 -37.48 5.47 -19.68
N ALA A 174 -37.35 4.94 -18.46
CA ALA A 174 -36.13 4.30 -17.99
C ALA A 174 -35.96 2.84 -18.44
N LEU A 175 -37.04 2.06 -18.50
CA LEU A 175 -36.98 0.61 -18.77
C LEU A 175 -36.18 0.21 -20.02
N PRO A 176 -36.27 0.91 -21.17
CA PRO A 176 -35.50 0.57 -22.37
C PRO A 176 -33.98 0.82 -22.24
N HIS A 177 -33.53 1.52 -21.20
CA HIS A 177 -32.18 2.07 -21.12
C HIS A 177 -31.27 1.40 -20.10
N PHE A 178 -31.78 0.49 -19.27
CA PHE A 178 -30.96 -0.31 -18.33
C PHE A 178 -29.83 -1.05 -19.06
N ALA A 179 -28.68 -1.13 -18.40
CA ALA A 179 -27.48 -1.79 -18.93
C ALA A 179 -27.63 -3.32 -18.95
N SER A 180 -26.87 -3.99 -19.83
CA SER A 180 -26.80 -5.46 -19.84
C SER A 180 -26.05 -5.97 -18.60
N SER A 181 -26.10 -7.29 -18.36
CA SER A 181 -25.39 -7.95 -17.25
C SER A 181 -23.86 -7.80 -17.28
N LEU A 182 -23.30 -7.32 -18.40
CA LEU A 182 -21.89 -6.91 -18.51
C LEU A 182 -21.55 -5.78 -17.52
N PHE A 183 -22.46 -4.82 -17.36
CA PHE A 183 -22.25 -3.68 -16.48
C PHE A 183 -22.66 -4.04 -15.05
N ARG A 184 -21.82 -4.84 -14.37
CA ARG A 184 -21.97 -5.10 -12.92
C ARG A 184 -21.60 -3.89 -12.05
N THR A 185 -20.92 -2.92 -12.65
CA THR A 185 -20.62 -1.59 -12.08
C THR A 185 -20.72 -0.55 -13.19
N SER A 186 -20.93 0.73 -12.85
CA SER A 186 -21.12 1.83 -13.82
C SER A 186 -22.38 1.70 -14.68
N GLU A 187 -23.31 0.83 -14.29
CA GLU A 187 -24.63 0.66 -14.91
C GLU A 187 -25.51 1.90 -14.75
N ASP A 188 -25.37 2.57 -13.61
CA ASP A 188 -26.06 3.80 -13.25
C ASP A 188 -25.67 4.94 -14.20
N PHE A 189 -24.37 5.07 -14.48
CA PHE A 189 -23.82 6.02 -15.44
C PHE A 189 -24.35 5.77 -16.84
N LEU A 190 -24.36 4.51 -17.29
CA LEU A 190 -24.82 4.18 -18.64
C LEU A 190 -26.34 4.40 -18.79
N LEU A 191 -27.14 4.12 -17.76
CA LEU A 191 -28.57 4.42 -17.74
C LEU A 191 -28.82 5.93 -17.89
N VAL A 192 -28.14 6.76 -17.11
CA VAL A 192 -28.27 8.23 -17.18
C VAL A 192 -27.83 8.76 -18.55
N CYS A 193 -26.71 8.27 -19.08
CA CYS A 193 -26.23 8.67 -20.41
C CYS A 193 -27.24 8.34 -21.51
N ARG A 194 -27.87 7.16 -21.46
CA ARG A 194 -28.89 6.73 -22.43
C ARG A 194 -30.17 7.55 -22.34
N LEU A 195 -30.62 7.87 -21.12
CA LEU A 195 -31.77 8.75 -20.90
C LEU A 195 -31.51 10.14 -21.48
N CYS A 196 -30.34 10.72 -21.17
CA CYS A 196 -29.92 12.01 -21.71
C CYS A 196 -29.87 12.01 -23.24
N ALA A 197 -29.35 10.93 -23.84
CA ALA A 197 -29.25 10.81 -25.29
C ALA A 197 -30.61 10.59 -25.98
N ALA A 198 -31.53 9.86 -25.33
CA ALA A 198 -32.87 9.63 -25.85
C ALA A 198 -33.74 10.88 -25.82
N ARG A 199 -33.51 11.77 -24.83
CA ARG A 199 -34.28 12.99 -24.62
C ARG A 199 -33.34 14.19 -24.35
N PRO A 200 -32.59 14.65 -25.37
CA PRO A 200 -31.51 15.62 -25.20
C PRO A 200 -31.98 17.01 -24.75
N ASP A 201 -33.23 17.39 -25.05
CA ASP A 201 -33.78 18.71 -24.73
C ASP A 201 -34.60 18.70 -23.43
N ALA A 202 -34.89 17.51 -22.88
CA ALA A 202 -35.54 17.37 -21.58
C ALA A 202 -34.60 17.83 -20.46
N VAL A 203 -35.16 18.29 -19.35
CA VAL A 203 -34.41 19.01 -18.31
C VAL A 203 -34.38 18.27 -16.99
N ILE A 204 -33.24 18.34 -16.31
CA ILE A 204 -33.07 17.81 -14.97
C ILE A 204 -33.73 18.78 -13.97
N ARG A 205 -34.36 18.21 -12.95
CA ARG A 205 -34.95 18.96 -11.85
C ARG A 205 -34.38 18.52 -10.51
N VAL A 206 -34.12 19.48 -9.63
CA VAL A 206 -33.55 19.22 -8.31
C VAL A 206 -34.45 19.84 -7.24
N PRO A 207 -35.24 19.04 -6.51
CA PRO A 207 -36.03 19.51 -5.38
C PRO A 207 -35.21 20.24 -4.32
N ALA A 208 -35.86 21.11 -3.54
CA ALA A 208 -35.19 21.92 -2.52
C ALA A 208 -34.63 21.10 -1.35
N VAL A 209 -35.23 19.94 -1.06
CA VAL A 209 -34.89 19.08 0.09
C VAL A 209 -34.66 17.63 -0.32
N GLY A 210 -34.00 16.87 0.54
CA GLY A 210 -33.67 15.46 0.33
C GLY A 210 -32.18 15.18 0.41
N SER A 211 -31.81 14.00 0.89
CA SER A 211 -30.41 13.55 0.84
C SER A 211 -30.34 12.06 0.60
N TYR A 212 -29.53 11.66 -0.38
CA TYR A 212 -29.15 10.26 -0.57
C TYR A 212 -27.98 9.95 0.36
N MET A 213 -28.17 8.99 1.27
CA MET A 213 -27.22 8.68 2.32
C MET A 213 -26.40 7.46 1.90
N ARG A 214 -25.19 7.71 1.40
CA ARG A 214 -24.29 6.68 0.87
C ARG A 214 -23.39 6.13 1.98
N ARG A 215 -23.56 4.87 2.38
CA ARG A 215 -22.67 4.26 3.40
C ARG A 215 -21.38 3.78 2.76
N GLU A 216 -20.25 4.00 3.46
CA GLU A 216 -18.96 3.44 3.06
C GLU A 216 -18.57 2.29 3.98
N HIS A 217 -18.36 1.11 3.40
CA HIS A 217 -17.83 -0.04 4.12
C HIS A 217 -17.07 -1.00 3.19
N PRO A 218 -16.23 -1.91 3.73
CA PRO A 218 -15.40 -2.80 2.90
C PRO A 218 -16.20 -3.74 1.98
N LYS A 219 -17.43 -4.10 2.35
CA LYS A 219 -18.33 -4.93 1.52
C LYS A 219 -19.01 -4.19 0.36
N SER A 220 -18.90 -2.86 0.25
CA SER A 220 -19.54 -2.11 -0.84
C SER A 220 -18.83 -2.40 -2.16
N LEU A 221 -19.58 -2.52 -3.26
CA LEU A 221 -18.96 -2.72 -4.58
C LEU A 221 -17.99 -1.58 -4.88
N SER A 222 -18.31 -0.34 -4.55
CA SER A 222 -17.45 0.83 -4.80
C SER A 222 -16.22 1.00 -3.89
N HIS A 223 -15.99 0.11 -2.91
CA HIS A 223 -14.84 0.21 -1.99
C HIS A 223 -13.50 -0.08 -2.69
N ARG A 224 -12.44 0.65 -2.32
CA ARG A 224 -11.12 0.61 -3.00
C ARG A 224 -10.45 -0.78 -3.01
N THR A 225 -10.74 -1.61 -2.02
CA THR A 225 -10.19 -2.98 -1.92
C THR A 225 -10.84 -3.96 -2.88
N ASN A 226 -12.02 -3.63 -3.41
CA ASN A 226 -12.80 -4.50 -4.30
C ASN A 226 -12.51 -4.19 -5.78
N MET A 227 -11.44 -3.45 -6.07
CA MET A 227 -11.11 -2.96 -7.39
C MET A 227 -10.39 -4.05 -8.20
N SER A 228 -10.93 -4.43 -9.37
CA SER A 228 -10.40 -5.46 -10.28
C SER A 228 -10.25 -4.94 -11.71
N THR A 229 -9.42 -5.59 -12.54
CA THR A 229 -9.27 -5.26 -13.96
C THR A 229 -10.60 -5.25 -14.71
N GLU A 230 -11.50 -6.19 -14.41
CA GLU A 230 -12.83 -6.27 -15.02
C GLU A 230 -13.66 -5.00 -14.79
N ARG A 231 -13.63 -4.47 -13.58
CA ARG A 231 -14.35 -3.24 -13.24
C ARG A 231 -13.74 -2.00 -13.90
N VAL A 232 -12.42 -1.97 -14.06
CA VAL A 232 -11.74 -0.92 -14.86
C VAL A 232 -12.19 -0.99 -16.31
N VAL A 233 -12.24 -2.19 -16.90
CA VAL A 233 -12.76 -2.42 -18.25
C VAL A 233 -14.18 -1.89 -18.36
N VAL A 234 -15.08 -2.33 -17.48
CA VAL A 234 -16.49 -1.92 -17.52
C VAL A 234 -16.66 -0.41 -17.33
N ASN A 235 -15.87 0.25 -16.47
CA ASN A 235 -15.93 1.70 -16.29
C ASN A 235 -15.52 2.46 -17.56
N LEU A 236 -14.42 2.07 -18.19
CA LEU A 236 -13.96 2.69 -19.44
C LEU A 236 -14.90 2.38 -20.62
N LEU A 237 -15.51 1.19 -20.66
CA LEU A 237 -16.55 0.86 -21.64
C LEU A 237 -17.81 1.72 -21.45
N ALA A 238 -18.22 1.98 -20.21
CA ALA A 238 -19.36 2.84 -19.92
C ALA A 238 -19.11 4.29 -20.37
N LEU A 239 -17.91 4.83 -20.09
CA LEU A 239 -17.50 6.15 -20.56
C LEU A 239 -17.42 6.23 -22.08
N LEU A 240 -16.82 5.23 -22.73
CA LEU A 240 -16.75 5.15 -24.18
C LEU A 240 -18.15 5.09 -24.81
N ALA A 241 -19.07 4.31 -24.22
CA ALA A 241 -20.46 4.22 -24.67
C ALA A 241 -21.20 5.56 -24.50
N GLY A 242 -21.03 6.24 -23.36
CA GLY A 242 -21.58 7.59 -23.14
C GLY A 242 -21.05 8.60 -24.14
N GLY A 243 -19.74 8.56 -24.43
CA GLY A 243 -19.13 9.41 -25.46
C GLY A 243 -19.65 9.13 -26.86
N ARG A 244 -19.88 7.86 -27.22
CA ARG A 244 -20.49 7.47 -28.50
C ARG A 244 -21.94 7.99 -28.64
N LEU A 245 -22.69 8.05 -27.55
CA LEU A 245 -24.00 8.69 -27.51
C LEU A 245 -23.90 10.20 -27.71
N LEU A 246 -22.90 10.86 -27.11
CA LEU A 246 -22.66 12.29 -27.29
C LEU A 246 -22.23 12.62 -28.74
N GLN A 247 -21.40 11.79 -29.36
CA GLN A 247 -21.04 11.90 -30.78
C GLN A 247 -22.24 11.84 -31.73
N ALA A 248 -23.33 11.17 -31.33
CA ALA A 248 -24.56 11.13 -32.12
C ALA A 248 -25.39 12.43 -32.01
N LEU A 249 -25.13 13.26 -31.00
CA LEU A 249 -25.83 14.53 -30.75
C LEU A 249 -24.99 15.77 -31.11
N GLU A 250 -23.67 15.65 -31.04
CA GLU A 250 -22.70 16.73 -31.23
C GLU A 250 -21.53 16.27 -32.12
N ASP A 251 -20.87 17.21 -32.78
CA ASP A 251 -19.68 16.94 -33.59
C ASP A 251 -18.45 16.74 -32.68
N LEU A 252 -18.34 15.55 -32.09
CA LEU A 252 -17.24 15.14 -31.23
C LEU A 252 -16.35 14.14 -32.00
N GLY A 253 -15.12 14.54 -32.32
CA GLY A 253 -14.18 13.67 -33.04
C GLY A 253 -13.72 12.46 -32.22
N ASP A 254 -13.43 11.33 -32.89
CA ASP A 254 -12.98 10.09 -32.26
C ASP A 254 -11.70 10.28 -31.41
N GLU A 255 -10.75 11.09 -31.86
CA GLU A 255 -9.54 11.41 -31.08
C GLU A 255 -9.85 12.20 -29.80
N THR A 256 -10.86 13.07 -29.83
CA THR A 256 -11.27 13.80 -28.62
C THR A 256 -11.91 12.84 -27.62
N LEU A 257 -12.78 11.94 -28.09
CA LEU A 257 -13.36 10.90 -27.26
C LEU A 257 -12.29 9.97 -26.66
N LEU A 258 -11.32 9.51 -27.47
CA LEU A 258 -10.20 8.73 -26.96
C LEU A 258 -9.36 9.53 -25.95
N GLY A 259 -9.14 10.83 -26.18
CA GLY A 259 -8.50 11.73 -25.22
C GLY A 259 -9.20 11.75 -23.85
N ILE A 260 -10.53 11.82 -23.84
CA ILE A 260 -11.35 11.77 -22.62
C ILE A 260 -11.19 10.41 -21.91
N VAL A 261 -11.26 9.30 -22.65
CA VAL A 261 -11.07 7.95 -22.09
C VAL A 261 -9.65 7.76 -21.55
N ARG A 262 -8.61 8.30 -22.24
CA ARG A 262 -7.22 8.34 -21.76
C ARG A 262 -7.11 9.08 -20.44
N GLN A 263 -7.69 10.28 -20.36
CA GLN A 263 -7.67 11.08 -19.13
C GLN A 263 -8.36 10.34 -17.98
N ARG A 264 -9.51 9.69 -18.23
CA ARG A 264 -10.18 8.90 -17.19
C ARG A 264 -9.32 7.70 -16.77
N ALA A 265 -8.70 6.99 -17.69
CA ALA A 265 -7.80 5.88 -17.37
C ALA A 265 -6.59 6.33 -16.53
N GLN A 266 -6.08 7.55 -16.75
CA GLN A 266 -5.03 8.15 -15.91
C GLN A 266 -5.54 8.42 -14.49
N VAL A 267 -6.75 8.98 -14.34
CA VAL A 267 -7.38 9.19 -13.02
C VAL A 267 -7.62 7.87 -12.30
N VAL A 268 -8.15 6.86 -13.01
CA VAL A 268 -8.34 5.51 -12.46
C VAL A 268 -6.98 4.94 -12.02
N LYS A 269 -5.91 5.14 -12.79
CA LYS A 269 -4.56 4.72 -12.39
C LYS A 269 -4.03 5.48 -11.17
N SER A 270 -4.23 6.80 -11.08
CA SER A 270 -3.77 7.58 -9.92
C SER A 270 -4.50 7.20 -8.63
N VAL A 271 -5.77 6.82 -8.71
CA VAL A 271 -6.60 6.48 -7.55
C VAL A 271 -6.46 5.01 -7.16
N TYR A 272 -6.39 4.10 -8.14
CA TYR A 272 -6.49 2.64 -7.92
C TYR A 272 -5.26 1.83 -8.38
N GLY A 273 -4.28 2.44 -9.04
CA GLY A 273 -3.06 1.77 -9.51
C GLY A 273 -3.18 0.94 -10.80
N ALA A 274 -4.38 0.81 -11.37
CA ALA A 274 -4.68 0.09 -12.61
C ALA A 274 -5.44 1.00 -13.59
N GLY A 275 -5.43 0.72 -14.90
CA GLY A 275 -6.14 1.53 -15.90
C GLY A 275 -5.45 1.62 -17.26
N LEU A 276 -4.12 1.72 -17.26
CA LEU A 276 -3.36 1.96 -18.49
C LEU A 276 -3.22 0.71 -19.35
N GLY A 277 -3.11 -0.48 -18.76
CA GLY A 277 -3.09 -1.73 -19.55
C GLY A 277 -4.43 -1.95 -20.24
N THR A 278 -5.53 -1.69 -19.53
CA THR A 278 -6.88 -1.74 -20.08
C THR A 278 -7.09 -0.74 -21.21
N LEU A 279 -6.65 0.50 -21.01
CA LEU A 279 -6.69 1.55 -22.04
C LEU A 279 -5.92 1.12 -23.29
N ALA A 280 -4.70 0.62 -23.14
CA ALA A 280 -3.87 0.20 -24.26
C ALA A 280 -4.54 -0.91 -25.09
N VAL A 281 -5.19 -1.87 -24.43
CA VAL A 281 -6.00 -2.90 -25.10
C VAL A 281 -7.16 -2.28 -25.87
N LEU A 282 -7.94 -1.39 -25.24
CA LEU A 282 -9.08 -0.73 -25.91
C LEU A 282 -8.64 0.09 -27.13
N GLU A 283 -7.54 0.85 -27.01
CA GLU A 283 -6.99 1.65 -28.10
C GLU A 283 -6.51 0.79 -29.26
N SER A 284 -5.76 -0.27 -29.00
CA SER A 284 -5.32 -1.20 -30.04
C SER A 284 -6.49 -1.85 -30.75
N VAL A 285 -7.49 -2.34 -30.01
CA VAL A 285 -8.68 -2.96 -30.61
C VAL A 285 -9.44 -1.94 -31.47
N LEU A 286 -9.66 -0.72 -30.99
CA LEU A 286 -10.35 0.33 -31.75
C LEU A 286 -9.58 0.74 -33.02
N ALA A 287 -8.25 0.78 -32.93
CA ALA A 287 -7.36 1.03 -34.08
C ALA A 287 -7.29 -0.16 -35.07
N GLY A 288 -7.82 -1.34 -34.70
CA GLY A 288 -7.67 -2.57 -35.48
C GLY A 288 -6.24 -3.13 -35.46
N ALA A 289 -5.46 -2.79 -34.44
CA ALA A 289 -4.12 -3.30 -34.19
C ALA A 289 -4.15 -4.49 -33.21
N GLU A 290 -3.09 -5.30 -33.20
CA GLU A 290 -2.96 -6.40 -32.25
C GLU A 290 -2.91 -5.85 -30.80
N PRO A 291 -3.80 -6.30 -29.89
CA PRO A 291 -3.81 -5.81 -28.53
C PRO A 291 -2.57 -6.26 -27.75
N PRO A 292 -1.95 -5.36 -26.97
CA PRO A 292 -0.82 -5.74 -26.13
C PRO A 292 -1.26 -6.76 -25.07
N GLN A 293 -0.35 -7.68 -24.72
CA GLN A 293 -0.58 -8.76 -23.75
C GLN A 293 0.66 -8.98 -22.85
N SER A 294 1.52 -7.98 -22.76
CA SER A 294 2.78 -8.01 -22.03
C SER A 294 2.57 -7.98 -20.51
N THR A 295 1.60 -7.21 -20.04
CA THR A 295 1.26 -7.10 -18.61
C THR A 295 0.10 -7.99 -18.22
N ARG A 296 -0.05 -8.24 -16.91
CA ARG A 296 -1.17 -9.01 -16.36
C ARG A 296 -2.51 -8.30 -16.62
N GLU A 297 -2.55 -6.98 -16.42
CA GLU A 297 -3.75 -6.15 -16.67
C GLU A 297 -4.20 -6.25 -18.14
N GLU A 298 -3.26 -6.15 -19.09
CA GLU A 298 -3.54 -6.30 -20.52
C GLU A 298 -4.18 -7.65 -20.87
N ARG A 299 -3.62 -8.75 -20.35
CA ARG A 299 -4.16 -10.10 -20.57
C ARG A 299 -5.54 -10.28 -19.98
N GLU A 300 -5.75 -9.80 -18.76
CA GLU A 300 -7.06 -9.87 -18.08
C GLU A 300 -8.11 -9.01 -18.80
N ALA A 301 -7.75 -7.80 -19.24
CA ALA A 301 -8.63 -6.89 -19.97
C ALA A 301 -9.05 -7.46 -21.33
N LEU A 302 -8.09 -7.95 -22.13
CA LEU A 302 -8.38 -8.58 -23.42
C LEU A 302 -9.24 -9.83 -23.24
N SER A 303 -8.92 -10.68 -22.26
CA SER A 303 -9.71 -11.87 -21.93
C SER A 303 -11.16 -11.49 -21.60
N HIS A 304 -11.37 -10.52 -20.71
CA HIS A 304 -12.70 -10.06 -20.33
C HIS A 304 -13.51 -9.53 -21.52
N LEU A 305 -12.88 -8.74 -22.41
CA LEU A 305 -13.52 -8.21 -23.63
C LEU A 305 -13.92 -9.31 -24.62
N LEU A 306 -13.07 -10.33 -24.82
CA LEU A 306 -13.36 -11.44 -25.71
C LEU A 306 -14.45 -12.35 -25.14
N THR A 307 -14.41 -12.66 -23.84
CA THR A 307 -15.44 -13.45 -23.16
C THR A 307 -16.82 -12.80 -23.23
N HIS A 308 -16.88 -11.47 -23.07
CA HIS A 308 -18.15 -10.73 -23.02
C HIS A 308 -18.50 -9.99 -24.30
N GLN A 309 -17.80 -10.27 -25.41
CA GLN A 309 -17.97 -9.59 -26.70
C GLN A 309 -19.44 -9.59 -27.17
N ALA A 310 -20.15 -10.70 -26.97
CA ALA A 310 -21.56 -10.82 -27.36
C ALA A 310 -22.46 -9.83 -26.61
N GLY A 311 -22.15 -9.56 -25.33
CA GLY A 311 -22.88 -8.69 -24.41
C GLY A 311 -22.56 -7.20 -24.53
N LEU A 312 -21.61 -6.81 -25.39
CA LEU A 312 -21.30 -5.40 -25.65
C LEU A 312 -22.52 -4.68 -26.23
N PRO A 313 -22.84 -3.48 -25.73
CA PRO A 313 -24.03 -2.75 -26.12
C PRO A 313 -23.87 -2.09 -27.50
N ARG A 314 -24.99 -1.67 -28.11
CA ARG A 314 -25.03 -1.13 -29.48
C ARG A 314 -24.12 0.08 -29.70
N GLU A 315 -23.93 0.88 -28.65
CA GLU A 315 -23.06 2.06 -28.63
C GLU A 315 -21.59 1.70 -28.90
N LEU A 316 -21.21 0.43 -28.64
CA LEU A 316 -19.86 -0.11 -28.82
C LEU A 316 -19.78 -1.09 -30.01
N ALA A 317 -20.64 -0.94 -31.01
CA ALA A 317 -20.67 -1.81 -32.18
C ALA A 317 -19.33 -1.88 -32.93
N LEU A 318 -18.59 -0.77 -33.03
CA LEU A 318 -17.25 -0.74 -33.63
C LEU A 318 -16.27 -1.63 -32.85
N LEU A 319 -16.21 -1.47 -31.53
CA LEU A 319 -15.36 -2.29 -30.66
C LEU A 319 -15.73 -3.77 -30.78
N LYS A 320 -17.03 -4.08 -30.77
CA LYS A 320 -17.55 -5.44 -30.95
C LYS A 320 -17.12 -6.06 -32.28
N GLY A 321 -17.19 -5.28 -33.37
CA GLY A 321 -16.74 -5.71 -34.69
C GLY A 321 -15.24 -6.00 -34.73
N ARG A 322 -14.42 -5.11 -34.18
CA ARG A 322 -12.96 -5.27 -34.10
C ARG A 322 -12.53 -6.45 -33.22
N LEU A 323 -13.25 -6.71 -32.13
CA LEU A 323 -12.96 -7.88 -31.27
C LEU A 323 -13.16 -9.21 -32.01
N ALA A 324 -14.00 -9.26 -33.04
CA ALA A 324 -14.28 -10.51 -33.78
C ALA A 324 -13.08 -10.99 -34.61
N ASP A 325 -12.15 -10.09 -34.91
CA ASP A 325 -10.91 -10.40 -35.62
C ASP A 325 -9.89 -11.13 -34.72
N PHE A 326 -10.11 -11.13 -33.40
CA PHE A 326 -9.25 -11.79 -32.42
C PHE A 326 -9.89 -13.08 -31.92
N LYS A 327 -9.10 -14.15 -31.85
CA LYS A 327 -9.56 -15.42 -31.29
C LYS A 327 -9.37 -15.40 -29.78
N PRO A 328 -10.37 -15.82 -28.98
CA PRO A 328 -10.14 -16.11 -27.57
C PRO A 328 -9.06 -17.19 -27.48
N ALA A 329 -8.00 -16.92 -26.72
CA ALA A 329 -7.13 -17.98 -26.25
C ALA A 329 -7.99 -18.95 -25.45
N SER A 330 -7.96 -20.25 -25.77
CA SER A 330 -8.65 -21.25 -24.96
C SER A 330 -8.22 -21.06 -23.49
N PRO A 331 -9.14 -20.82 -22.56
CA PRO A 331 -8.77 -20.63 -21.17
C PRO A 331 -8.24 -21.96 -20.64
N LYS A 332 -6.92 -22.09 -20.53
CA LYS A 332 -6.38 -23.03 -19.54
C LYS A 332 -6.68 -22.38 -18.21
N GLN A 333 -7.75 -22.85 -17.55
CA GLN A 333 -7.95 -22.56 -16.13
C GLN A 333 -6.62 -22.86 -15.43
N SER A 334 -6.17 -21.94 -14.59
CA SER A 334 -4.96 -22.23 -13.82
C SER A 334 -5.22 -23.47 -12.95
N PRO A 335 -4.19 -24.26 -12.64
CA PRO A 335 -4.33 -25.42 -11.75
C PRO A 335 -5.08 -25.06 -10.44
N GLU A 336 -4.86 -23.86 -9.89
CA GLU A 336 -5.52 -23.36 -8.67
C GLU A 336 -7.01 -22.98 -8.88
N GLN A 337 -7.41 -22.63 -10.11
CA GLN A 337 -8.82 -22.43 -10.46
C GLN A 337 -9.55 -23.77 -10.61
N LEU A 338 -8.88 -24.76 -11.19
CA LEU A 338 -9.40 -26.13 -11.31
C LEU A 338 -9.63 -26.76 -9.94
N LEU A 339 -8.69 -26.62 -8.99
CA LEU A 339 -8.86 -27.13 -7.62
C LEU A 339 -10.01 -26.45 -6.87
N ARG A 340 -10.24 -25.15 -7.09
CA ARG A 340 -11.40 -24.45 -6.51
C ARG A 340 -12.73 -24.97 -7.05
N SER A 341 -12.80 -25.24 -8.34
CA SER A 341 -13.99 -25.87 -8.94
C SER A 341 -14.22 -27.27 -8.41
N VAL A 342 -13.15 -28.08 -8.25
CA VAL A 342 -13.24 -29.40 -7.60
C VAL A 342 -13.75 -29.30 -6.17
N GLY A 343 -13.24 -28.35 -5.38
CA GLY A 343 -13.71 -28.10 -4.01
C GLY A 343 -15.22 -27.82 -3.95
N ALA A 344 -15.74 -26.99 -4.87
CA ALA A 344 -17.17 -26.69 -4.95
C ALA A 344 -18.04 -27.93 -5.28
N PHE A 345 -17.57 -28.83 -6.15
CA PHE A 345 -18.25 -30.11 -6.41
C PHE A 345 -18.27 -30.99 -5.16
N LEU A 346 -17.15 -31.08 -4.44
CA LEU A 346 -17.03 -31.86 -3.21
C LEU A 346 -17.90 -31.30 -2.08
N ASP A 347 -17.96 -29.98 -1.92
CA ASP A 347 -18.83 -29.30 -0.94
C ASP A 347 -20.32 -29.53 -1.26
N ALA A 348 -20.68 -29.62 -2.54
CA ALA A 348 -22.02 -29.96 -2.99
C ALA A 348 -22.35 -31.46 -2.91
N GLY A 349 -21.37 -32.31 -2.54
CA GLY A 349 -21.53 -33.77 -2.50
C GLY A 349 -21.58 -34.44 -3.88
N ASP A 350 -21.22 -33.74 -4.95
CA ASP A 350 -21.17 -34.28 -6.32
C ASP A 350 -19.82 -34.96 -6.58
N THR A 351 -19.75 -36.25 -6.25
CA THR A 351 -18.54 -37.05 -6.40
C THR A 351 -18.20 -37.35 -7.87
N GLU A 352 -19.18 -37.42 -8.76
CA GLU A 352 -18.97 -37.71 -10.19
C GLU A 352 -18.40 -36.48 -10.93
N GLY A 353 -18.90 -35.28 -10.62
CA GLY A 353 -18.34 -34.02 -11.10
C GLY A 353 -16.88 -33.83 -10.65
N ALA A 354 -16.61 -34.09 -9.37
CA ALA A 354 -15.25 -34.02 -8.82
C ALA A 354 -14.30 -35.07 -9.43
N LYS A 355 -14.74 -36.33 -9.63
CA LYS A 355 -13.96 -37.39 -10.31
C LYS A 355 -13.57 -37.00 -11.72
N SER A 356 -14.53 -36.49 -12.51
CA SER A 356 -14.29 -36.09 -13.89
C SER A 356 -13.23 -34.99 -13.99
N MET A 357 -13.21 -34.04 -13.05
CA MET A 357 -12.22 -32.95 -13.06
C MET A 357 -10.85 -33.37 -12.52
N LEU A 358 -10.80 -34.27 -11.54
CA LEU A 358 -9.56 -34.75 -10.93
C LEU A 358 -8.78 -35.75 -11.82
N ALA A 359 -9.43 -36.39 -12.79
CA ALA A 359 -8.85 -37.44 -13.64
C ALA A 359 -7.64 -36.96 -14.45
N ASP A 360 -7.67 -35.70 -14.91
CA ASP A 360 -6.65 -35.14 -15.79
C ASP A 360 -5.54 -34.37 -15.05
N LEU A 361 -5.68 -34.16 -13.73
CA LEU A 361 -4.75 -33.36 -12.93
C LEU A 361 -3.57 -34.21 -12.42
N ARG A 362 -2.33 -33.76 -12.66
CA ARG A 362 -1.12 -34.44 -12.17
C ARG A 362 -0.41 -33.59 -11.12
N PRO A 363 0.18 -34.19 -10.06
CA PRO A 363 0.91 -33.45 -9.02
C PRO A 363 1.99 -32.49 -9.55
N LYS A 364 2.67 -32.88 -10.64
CA LYS A 364 3.69 -32.07 -11.33
C LYS A 364 3.16 -30.78 -11.96
N ASP A 365 1.84 -30.66 -12.14
CA ASP A 365 1.19 -29.49 -12.73
C ASP A 365 0.92 -28.40 -11.68
N PHE A 366 1.23 -28.66 -10.39
CA PHE A 366 0.99 -27.76 -9.26
C PHE A 366 2.31 -27.33 -8.60
N PRO A 367 2.50 -26.03 -8.31
CA PRO A 367 3.60 -25.55 -7.48
C PRO A 367 3.55 -26.10 -6.04
N ARG A 368 2.33 -26.39 -5.54
CA ARG A 368 2.05 -27.02 -4.25
C ARG A 368 1.20 -28.28 -4.47
N PRO A 369 1.81 -29.46 -4.54
CA PRO A 369 1.08 -30.70 -4.80
C PRO A 369 0.13 -31.14 -3.67
N SER A 370 0.33 -30.63 -2.45
CA SER A 370 -0.42 -30.98 -1.24
C SER A 370 -1.94 -30.78 -1.41
N GLU A 371 -2.35 -29.65 -1.99
CA GLU A 371 -3.77 -29.29 -2.23
C GLU A 371 -4.51 -30.29 -3.14
N LEU A 372 -3.86 -30.79 -4.19
CA LEU A 372 -4.44 -31.82 -5.07
C LEU A 372 -4.69 -33.12 -4.31
N HIS A 373 -3.76 -33.49 -3.42
CA HIS A 373 -3.87 -34.69 -2.60
C HIS A 373 -4.98 -34.55 -1.54
N VAL A 374 -5.17 -33.36 -0.97
CA VAL A 374 -6.30 -33.08 -0.05
C VAL A 374 -7.64 -33.19 -0.78
N MET A 375 -7.78 -32.65 -1.99
CA MET A 375 -9.01 -32.81 -2.79
C MET A 375 -9.31 -34.27 -3.15
N ARG A 376 -8.28 -35.07 -3.48
CA ARG A 376 -8.42 -36.51 -3.71
C ARG A 376 -8.83 -37.26 -2.45
N ALA A 377 -8.28 -36.89 -1.30
CA ALA A 377 -8.67 -37.48 -0.02
C ALA A 377 -10.13 -37.22 0.33
N ARG A 378 -10.61 -35.98 0.10
CA ARG A 378 -12.01 -35.59 0.29
C ARG A 378 -12.95 -36.38 -0.60
N LEU A 379 -12.60 -36.59 -1.87
CA LEU A 379 -13.35 -37.45 -2.77
C LEU A 379 -13.40 -38.89 -2.27
N ALA A 380 -12.26 -39.49 -1.92
CA ALA A 380 -12.17 -40.86 -1.42
C ALA A 380 -12.99 -41.04 -0.12
N TRP A 381 -13.00 -40.03 0.75
CA TRP A 381 -13.82 -40.04 1.96
C TRP A 381 -15.32 -40.04 1.66
N LEU A 382 -15.77 -39.21 0.71
CA LEU A 382 -17.16 -39.17 0.25
C LEU A 382 -17.58 -40.49 -0.44
N ASP A 383 -16.67 -41.12 -1.18
CA ASP A 383 -16.88 -42.44 -1.80
C ASP A 383 -16.80 -43.62 -0.80
N ARG A 384 -16.59 -43.33 0.50
CA ARG A 384 -16.45 -44.33 1.58
C ARG A 384 -15.23 -45.25 1.42
N GLU A 385 -14.13 -44.70 0.93
CA GLU A 385 -12.82 -45.35 0.80
C GLU A 385 -11.80 -44.78 1.82
N PRO A 386 -11.92 -45.11 3.11
CA PRO A 386 -11.14 -44.46 4.18
C PRO A 386 -9.64 -44.70 4.09
N ASN A 387 -9.21 -45.88 3.61
CA ASN A 387 -7.78 -46.19 3.44
C ASN A 387 -7.13 -45.34 2.35
N GLU A 388 -7.85 -45.07 1.27
CA GLU A 388 -7.34 -44.22 0.18
C GLU A 388 -7.32 -42.75 0.62
N ALA A 389 -8.31 -42.30 1.38
CA ALA A 389 -8.30 -40.97 2.00
C ALA A 389 -7.05 -40.78 2.88
N VAL A 390 -6.73 -41.73 3.76
CA VAL A 390 -5.53 -41.68 4.62
C VAL A 390 -4.24 -41.67 3.79
N ASN A 391 -4.15 -42.45 2.72
CA ASN A 391 -3.00 -42.51 1.83
C ASN A 391 -2.75 -41.17 1.12
N GLN A 392 -3.80 -40.54 0.61
CA GLN A 392 -3.73 -39.23 -0.04
C GLN A 392 -3.35 -38.13 0.96
N LEU A 393 -3.93 -38.11 2.16
CA LEU A 393 -3.60 -37.14 3.21
C LEU A 393 -2.15 -37.30 3.69
N SER A 394 -1.67 -38.54 3.84
CA SER A 394 -0.27 -38.82 4.20
C SER A 394 0.69 -38.31 3.13
N THR A 395 0.33 -38.48 1.84
CA THR A 395 1.09 -37.95 0.71
C THR A 395 1.08 -36.42 0.69
N ALA A 396 -0.04 -35.78 1.02
CA ALA A 396 -0.11 -34.33 1.18
C ALA A 396 0.87 -33.83 2.26
N LEU A 397 0.95 -34.52 3.40
CA LEU A 397 1.86 -34.18 4.49
C LEU A 397 3.35 -34.46 4.20
N VAL A 398 3.67 -35.31 3.22
CA VAL A 398 5.05 -35.45 2.71
C VAL A 398 5.47 -34.20 1.92
N HIS A 399 4.53 -33.60 1.20
CA HIS A 399 4.77 -32.37 0.44
C HIS A 399 4.71 -31.12 1.33
N GLU A 400 3.87 -31.12 2.37
CA GLU A 400 3.66 -29.99 3.28
C GLU A 400 3.35 -30.51 4.70
N ALA A 401 4.38 -30.62 5.53
CA ALA A 401 4.32 -31.31 6.82
C ALA A 401 3.30 -30.74 7.83
N GLU A 402 2.89 -29.48 7.65
CA GLU A 402 2.00 -28.74 8.54
C GLU A 402 0.68 -28.34 7.87
N HIS A 403 0.29 -29.02 6.78
CA HIS A 403 -0.93 -28.68 6.05
C HIS A 403 -2.19 -28.84 6.93
N PRO A 404 -2.93 -27.76 7.21
CA PRO A 404 -3.96 -27.75 8.27
C PRO A 404 -5.17 -28.64 7.92
N GLU A 405 -5.70 -28.54 6.70
CA GLU A 405 -6.84 -29.38 6.27
C GLU A 405 -6.48 -30.88 6.27
N ALA A 406 -5.24 -31.22 5.91
CA ALA A 406 -4.77 -32.60 5.91
C ALA A 406 -4.62 -33.17 7.34
N LEU A 407 -4.06 -32.38 8.25
CA LEU A 407 -3.95 -32.73 9.67
C LEU A 407 -5.31 -32.86 10.34
N HIS A 408 -6.23 -31.93 10.06
CA HIS A 408 -7.60 -31.95 10.57
C HIS A 408 -8.36 -33.20 10.11
N MET A 409 -8.32 -33.51 8.82
CA MET A 409 -9.04 -34.64 8.26
C MET A 409 -8.45 -35.98 8.74
N LEU A 410 -7.13 -36.10 8.86
CA LEU A 410 -6.50 -37.30 9.47
C LEU A 410 -6.88 -37.47 10.94
N ALA A 411 -6.99 -36.38 11.71
CA ALA A 411 -7.42 -36.45 13.10
C ALA A 411 -8.86 -36.97 13.22
N GLN A 412 -9.77 -36.48 12.37
CA GLN A 412 -11.15 -36.97 12.30
C GLN A 412 -11.24 -38.45 11.91
N ILE A 413 -10.43 -38.89 10.95
CA ILE A 413 -10.39 -40.30 10.53
C ILE A 413 -9.87 -41.19 11.67
N ALA A 414 -8.79 -40.77 12.35
CA ALA A 414 -8.24 -41.50 13.49
C ALA A 414 -9.24 -41.59 14.66
N GLU A 415 -9.98 -40.52 14.93
CA GLU A 415 -11.02 -40.49 15.95
C GLU A 415 -12.18 -41.44 15.61
N ALA A 416 -12.66 -41.42 14.36
CA ALA A 416 -13.70 -42.34 13.88
C ALA A 416 -13.27 -43.81 13.92
N ALA A 417 -11.96 -44.10 13.80
CA ALA A 417 -11.38 -45.43 13.92
C ALA A 417 -11.11 -45.86 15.39
N GLY A 418 -11.29 -44.97 16.37
CA GLY A 418 -11.00 -45.23 17.78
C GLY A 418 -9.53 -45.09 18.17
N GLU A 419 -8.68 -44.54 17.31
CA GLU A 419 -7.24 -44.32 17.54
C GLU A 419 -6.99 -43.02 18.31
N THR A 420 -7.38 -43.00 19.57
CA THR A 420 -7.35 -41.82 20.44
C THR A 420 -5.97 -41.16 20.58
N GLU A 421 -4.88 -41.93 20.64
CA GLU A 421 -3.51 -41.39 20.74
C GLU A 421 -3.05 -40.72 19.43
N SER A 422 -3.35 -41.35 18.28
CA SER A 422 -3.07 -40.81 16.94
C SER A 422 -3.83 -39.52 16.70
N ALA A 423 -5.14 -39.50 17.04
CA ALA A 423 -5.99 -38.32 16.92
C ALA A 423 -5.46 -37.16 17.77
N ALA A 424 -5.12 -37.40 19.04
CA ALA A 424 -4.54 -36.37 19.91
C ALA A 424 -3.22 -35.80 19.38
N ARG A 425 -2.34 -36.65 18.84
CA ARG A 425 -1.06 -36.21 18.24
C ARG A 425 -1.28 -35.33 17.00
N LEU A 426 -2.25 -35.68 16.15
CA LEU A 426 -2.59 -34.92 14.94
C LEU A 426 -3.28 -33.60 15.29
N THR A 427 -4.17 -33.58 16.29
CA THR A 427 -4.79 -32.36 16.82
C THR A 427 -3.77 -31.42 17.44
N ASN A 428 -2.77 -31.93 18.18
CA ASN A 428 -1.69 -31.10 18.72
C ASN A 428 -0.81 -30.50 17.60
N ARG A 429 -0.56 -31.27 16.53
CA ARG A 429 0.14 -30.76 15.34
C ARG A 429 -0.70 -29.70 14.60
N LEU A 430 -2.02 -29.89 14.54
CA LEU A 430 -2.93 -28.90 13.96
C LEU A 430 -2.97 -27.62 14.81
N ALA A 431 -3.01 -27.73 16.13
CA ALA A 431 -2.98 -26.60 17.05
C ALA A 431 -1.66 -25.82 16.97
N ALA A 432 -0.53 -26.51 16.75
CA ALA A 432 0.75 -25.87 16.46
C ALA A 432 0.77 -25.18 15.08
N ALA A 433 0.02 -25.70 14.10
CA ALA A 433 -0.11 -25.14 12.75
C ALA A 433 -1.22 -24.08 12.62
N GLN A 434 -2.10 -23.93 13.62
CA GLN A 434 -3.21 -22.97 13.65
C GLN A 434 -3.42 -22.43 15.07
N PRO A 435 -2.75 -21.33 15.47
CA PRO A 435 -3.13 -20.61 16.68
C PRO A 435 -4.47 -19.87 16.45
N GLU A 436 -5.45 -20.16 17.32
CA GLU A 436 -6.83 -19.64 17.24
C GLU A 436 -6.94 -18.12 17.49
N ALA A 437 -7.86 -17.49 16.75
CA ALA A 437 -8.23 -16.09 16.83
C ALA A 437 -9.28 -15.81 17.92
N GLY A 438 -9.09 -14.77 18.72
CA GLY A 438 -10.20 -14.14 19.48
C GLY A 438 -9.83 -13.38 20.75
N LEU A 439 -9.32 -12.16 20.61
CA LEU A 439 -9.52 -10.97 21.48
C LEU A 439 -8.58 -9.87 20.97
N GLU A 440 -9.09 -8.65 20.72
CA GLU A 440 -8.27 -7.50 20.35
C GLU A 440 -7.27 -7.19 21.47
N VAL A 441 -6.04 -7.67 21.29
CA VAL A 441 -4.87 -7.31 22.07
C VAL A 441 -3.81 -6.87 21.08
N ILE A 442 -3.14 -5.77 21.44
CA ILE A 442 -1.92 -5.18 20.88
C ILE A 442 -1.05 -6.28 20.24
N PRO A 443 -0.54 -6.12 18.99
CA PRO A 443 0.21 -7.16 18.29
C PRO A 443 1.30 -7.75 19.18
N ASP A 444 1.20 -9.06 19.44
CA ASP A 444 2.31 -9.80 20.01
C ASP A 444 3.47 -9.73 19.01
N VAL A 445 4.66 -9.50 19.53
CA VAL A 445 5.86 -9.09 18.79
C VAL A 445 6.36 -10.15 17.79
N GLU A 446 5.75 -11.33 17.77
CA GLU A 446 6.14 -12.52 17.01
C GLU A 446 5.52 -12.60 15.59
N ASP A 447 4.50 -11.78 15.26
CA ASP A 447 3.84 -11.74 13.93
C ASP A 447 4.23 -10.53 13.05
N LEU A 448 5.31 -9.83 13.40
CA LEU A 448 5.68 -8.60 12.72
C LEU A 448 6.15 -8.86 11.28
N ARG A 449 5.47 -8.27 10.28
CA ARG A 449 5.90 -8.40 8.87
C ARG A 449 6.94 -7.35 8.53
N VAL A 450 8.13 -7.79 8.12
CA VAL A 450 9.25 -6.91 7.80
C VAL A 450 9.66 -7.08 6.34
N ALA A 451 9.52 -6.02 5.54
CA ALA A 451 10.00 -6.00 4.16
C ALA A 451 11.41 -5.42 4.10
N PHE A 452 12.38 -6.24 3.71
CA PHE A 452 13.73 -5.79 3.35
C PHE A 452 13.77 -5.45 1.86
N VAL A 453 13.63 -4.16 1.56
CA VAL A 453 13.56 -3.60 0.21
C VAL A 453 14.95 -3.24 -0.29
N VAL A 454 15.33 -3.76 -1.45
CA VAL A 454 16.67 -3.55 -2.01
C VAL A 454 16.64 -3.56 -3.54
N SER A 455 17.44 -2.71 -4.19
CA SER A 455 17.56 -2.75 -5.66
C SER A 455 18.27 -4.01 -6.15
N ALA A 456 17.94 -4.47 -7.35
CA ALA A 456 18.60 -5.62 -7.98
C ALA A 456 20.13 -5.47 -8.02
N GLY A 457 20.85 -6.49 -7.51
CA GLY A 457 22.31 -6.53 -7.47
C GLY A 457 22.96 -5.79 -6.31
N LEU A 458 22.16 -5.30 -5.34
CA LEU A 458 22.64 -4.62 -4.14
C LEU A 458 22.29 -5.35 -2.83
N ASP A 459 21.90 -6.62 -2.89
CA ASP A 459 21.38 -7.41 -1.77
C ASP A 459 22.44 -8.23 -1.01
N GLN A 460 23.73 -7.99 -1.27
CA GLN A 460 24.84 -8.79 -0.73
C GLN A 460 24.93 -8.82 0.80
N PHE A 461 24.29 -7.90 1.53
CA PHE A 461 24.36 -7.80 2.98
C PHE A 461 23.13 -8.35 3.71
N LEU A 462 22.07 -8.71 2.99
CA LEU A 462 20.77 -9.00 3.59
C LEU A 462 20.52 -10.47 3.89
N ASN A 463 21.08 -11.39 3.11
CA ASN A 463 20.68 -12.80 3.16
C ASN A 463 20.90 -13.44 4.52
N ASP A 464 22.01 -13.13 5.17
CA ASP A 464 22.34 -13.69 6.48
C ASP A 464 21.51 -13.03 7.58
N ILE A 465 21.34 -11.71 7.53
CA ILE A 465 20.47 -10.97 8.46
C ILE A 465 19.03 -11.50 8.41
N ILE A 466 18.45 -11.63 7.22
CA ILE A 466 17.07 -12.10 7.05
C ILE A 466 16.93 -13.54 7.54
N ARG A 467 17.90 -14.41 7.24
CA ARG A 467 17.88 -15.82 7.68
C ARG A 467 17.82 -15.93 9.21
N GLU A 468 18.59 -15.13 9.92
CA GLU A 468 18.60 -15.12 11.39
C GLU A 468 17.36 -14.45 11.99
N LEU A 469 16.69 -13.56 11.25
CA LEU A 469 15.48 -12.88 11.72
C LEU A 469 14.18 -13.68 11.48
N VAL A 470 14.10 -14.47 10.42
CA VAL A 470 12.90 -15.27 10.05
C VAL A 470 12.33 -16.13 11.19
N PRO A 471 13.14 -16.75 12.08
CA PRO A 471 12.61 -17.49 13.23
C PRO A 471 11.81 -16.64 14.24
N PHE A 472 11.99 -15.31 14.21
CA PHE A 472 11.44 -14.39 15.21
C PHE A 472 10.42 -13.38 14.63
N MET A 473 10.24 -13.33 13.30
CA MET A 473 9.35 -12.40 12.58
C MET A 473 9.13 -12.85 11.13
N ASP A 474 8.01 -12.45 10.48
CA ASP A 474 7.81 -12.68 9.04
C ASP A 474 8.65 -11.66 8.25
N ALA A 475 9.93 -11.97 8.07
CA ALA A 475 10.88 -11.14 7.31
C ALA A 475 11.01 -11.63 5.87
N ARG A 476 10.84 -10.73 4.89
CA ARG A 476 10.94 -11.05 3.45
C ARG A 476 11.82 -10.06 2.71
N LYS A 477 12.65 -10.60 1.81
CA LYS A 477 13.45 -9.79 0.87
C LYS A 477 12.62 -9.43 -0.35
N PHE A 478 12.56 -8.14 -0.66
CA PHE A 478 11.95 -7.59 -1.88
C PHE A 478 13.04 -6.98 -2.75
N VAL A 479 13.43 -7.70 -3.79
CA VAL A 479 14.33 -7.18 -4.82
C VAL A 479 13.52 -6.35 -5.79
N VAL A 480 13.69 -5.03 -5.76
CA VAL A 480 12.88 -4.07 -6.50
C VAL A 480 13.59 -3.57 -7.75
N SER A 481 12.82 -3.46 -8.83
CA SER A 481 13.23 -2.86 -10.09
C SER A 481 12.28 -1.76 -10.56
N SER A 482 11.12 -1.64 -9.90
CA SER A 482 10.08 -0.68 -10.20
C SER A 482 9.46 -0.10 -8.92
N GLN A 483 8.77 1.04 -9.07
CA GLN A 483 7.98 1.66 -8.00
C GLN A 483 6.85 0.76 -7.50
N ASN A 484 6.31 -0.11 -8.36
CA ASN A 484 5.27 -1.05 -7.98
C ASN A 484 5.80 -2.13 -7.02
N ASP A 485 7.03 -2.61 -7.24
CA ASP A 485 7.67 -3.58 -6.35
C ASP A 485 7.85 -2.99 -4.94
N ILE A 486 8.25 -1.71 -4.86
CA ILE A 486 8.36 -0.96 -3.61
C ILE A 486 6.98 -0.83 -2.95
N THR A 487 5.95 -0.48 -3.72
CA THR A 487 4.57 -0.34 -3.21
C THR A 487 4.05 -1.65 -2.64
N SER A 488 4.28 -2.77 -3.33
CA SER A 488 3.88 -4.10 -2.87
C SER A 488 4.61 -4.51 -1.60
N ALA A 489 5.91 -4.23 -1.51
CA ALA A 489 6.69 -4.46 -0.30
C ALA A 489 6.12 -3.66 0.89
N MET A 490 5.90 -2.36 0.71
CA MET A 490 5.37 -1.47 1.75
C MET A 490 3.94 -1.81 2.17
N ALA A 491 3.09 -2.23 1.22
CA ALA A 491 1.71 -2.62 1.51
C ALA A 491 1.65 -3.92 2.33
N TRP A 492 2.56 -4.85 2.06
CA TRP A 492 2.63 -6.15 2.72
C TRP A 492 3.19 -6.07 4.15
N SER A 493 4.20 -5.23 4.40
CA SER A 493 4.89 -5.16 5.68
C SER A 493 4.27 -4.21 6.69
N ASP A 494 4.57 -4.44 7.97
CA ASP A 494 4.34 -3.50 9.07
C ASP A 494 5.57 -2.58 9.25
N VAL A 495 6.79 -3.09 9.01
CA VAL A 495 8.04 -2.33 8.94
C VAL A 495 8.75 -2.56 7.60
N CYS A 496 9.13 -1.49 6.92
CA CYS A 496 9.91 -1.46 5.70
C CYS A 496 11.36 -1.11 6.04
N TRP A 497 12.27 -2.05 5.85
CA TRP A 497 13.71 -1.82 5.87
C TRP A 497 14.20 -1.56 4.46
N PHE A 498 14.64 -0.35 4.17
CA PHE A 498 15.28 0.01 2.91
C PHE A 498 16.79 -0.16 3.03
N GLU A 499 17.32 -1.13 2.31
CA GLU A 499 18.75 -1.33 2.17
C GLU A 499 19.31 -0.36 1.12
N TRP A 500 20.31 0.42 1.53
CA TRP A 500 20.89 1.58 0.83
C TRP A 500 20.01 2.83 0.83
N CYS A 501 20.64 3.99 0.98
CA CYS A 501 19.97 5.29 0.86
C CYS A 501 19.99 5.78 -0.59
N ASN A 502 19.13 5.18 -1.43
CA ASN A 502 19.03 5.44 -2.87
C ASN A 502 17.56 5.49 -3.34
N ASP A 503 17.31 5.36 -4.64
CA ASP A 503 16.02 5.60 -5.29
C ASP A 503 14.81 4.93 -4.59
N PRO A 504 14.86 3.67 -4.11
CA PRO A 504 13.78 3.05 -3.35
C PRO A 504 13.29 3.85 -2.14
N VAL A 505 14.17 4.26 -1.23
CA VAL A 505 13.76 5.02 -0.02
C VAL A 505 13.42 6.47 -0.35
N VAL A 506 14.09 7.07 -1.35
CA VAL A 506 13.75 8.41 -1.86
C VAL A 506 12.31 8.44 -2.37
N TRP A 507 11.92 7.42 -3.13
CA TRP A 507 10.57 7.33 -3.65
C TRP A 507 9.57 6.95 -2.55
N ALA A 508 9.88 5.95 -1.73
CA ALA A 508 9.00 5.45 -0.68
C ALA A 508 8.68 6.51 0.38
N SER A 509 9.68 7.24 0.87
CA SER A 509 9.51 8.29 1.89
C SER A 509 8.57 9.42 1.45
N ARG A 510 8.31 9.58 0.15
CA ARG A 510 7.39 10.59 -0.40
C ARG A 510 5.95 10.11 -0.53
N GLN A 511 5.70 8.82 -0.29
CA GLN A 511 4.36 8.24 -0.36
C GLN A 511 3.62 8.39 0.96
N ASP A 512 2.30 8.55 0.92
CA ASP A 512 1.49 8.66 2.14
C ASP A 512 1.54 7.39 3.00
N ILE A 513 1.76 6.22 2.39
CA ILE A 513 1.90 4.95 3.12
C ILE A 513 3.13 4.94 4.05
N ALA A 514 4.17 5.72 3.75
CA ALA A 514 5.34 5.83 4.63
C ALA A 514 5.01 6.44 6.00
N ARG A 515 3.94 7.24 6.10
CA ARG A 515 3.46 7.80 7.38
C ARG A 515 2.68 6.79 8.22
N GLN A 516 2.33 5.65 7.65
CA GLN A 516 1.47 4.63 8.26
C GLN A 516 2.24 3.34 8.57
N LYS A 517 3.51 3.27 8.16
CA LYS A 517 4.38 2.09 8.25
C LYS A 517 5.64 2.46 9.00
N GLY A 518 6.27 1.47 9.63
CA GLY A 518 7.65 1.62 10.09
C GLY A 518 8.57 1.79 8.89
N VAL A 519 9.35 2.86 8.81
CA VAL A 519 10.31 3.06 7.72
C VAL A 519 11.70 3.20 8.31
N ILE A 520 12.54 2.20 8.02
CA ILE A 520 13.96 2.18 8.39
C ILE A 520 14.77 2.29 7.11
N CYS A 521 15.79 3.15 7.09
CA CYS A 521 16.75 3.26 6.01
C CYS A 521 18.14 2.87 6.49
N ARG A 522 18.83 1.95 5.80
CA ARG A 522 20.24 1.62 6.08
C ARG A 522 21.19 2.26 5.09
N LEU A 523 22.11 3.07 5.60
CA LEU A 523 23.13 3.77 4.81
C LEU A 523 24.50 3.12 5.01
N HIS A 524 25.19 2.84 3.89
CA HIS A 524 26.49 2.16 3.92
C HIS A 524 27.68 3.09 3.82
N ARG A 525 27.77 3.91 2.77
CA ARG A 525 28.88 4.87 2.60
C ARG A 525 28.66 5.81 1.44
N TYR A 526 28.55 5.28 0.22
CA TYR A 526 28.63 6.10 -0.99
C TYR A 526 27.51 7.14 -1.01
N GLU A 527 26.39 6.79 -0.40
CA GLU A 527 25.21 7.61 -0.28
C GLU A 527 25.51 8.90 0.49
N ALA A 528 26.34 8.85 1.55
CA ALA A 528 26.74 10.02 2.33
C ALA A 528 27.59 11.03 1.54
N PHE A 529 28.17 10.62 0.42
CA PHE A 529 28.94 11.47 -0.50
C PHE A 529 28.17 11.77 -1.80
N SER A 530 26.86 11.53 -1.81
CA SER A 530 25.97 11.74 -2.95
C SER A 530 24.85 12.71 -2.62
N ASP A 531 24.03 13.04 -3.61
CA ASP A 531 22.83 13.84 -3.42
C ASP A 531 21.61 13.00 -2.94
N MET A 532 21.75 11.68 -2.77
CA MET A 532 20.62 10.81 -2.42
C MET A 532 20.00 11.14 -1.06
N PRO A 533 20.77 11.33 0.03
CA PRO A 533 20.20 11.71 1.32
C PRO A 533 19.43 13.04 1.28
N LEU A 534 19.77 13.97 0.37
CA LEU A 534 19.05 15.24 0.20
C LEU A 534 17.65 15.06 -0.41
N LYS A 535 17.41 13.94 -1.10
CA LYS A 535 16.15 13.66 -1.79
C LYS A 535 15.14 12.94 -0.89
N VAL A 536 15.57 12.34 0.22
CA VAL A 536 14.70 11.60 1.14
C VAL A 536 13.85 12.56 1.98
N HIS A 537 12.57 12.25 2.13
CA HIS A 537 11.68 12.96 3.07
C HIS A 537 11.83 12.34 4.47
N TRP A 538 12.85 12.79 5.19
CA TRP A 538 13.27 12.22 6.47
C TRP A 538 12.19 12.26 7.56
N GLU A 539 11.22 13.17 7.46
CA GLU A 539 10.07 13.25 8.36
C GLU A 539 9.16 12.02 8.30
N ASN A 540 9.24 11.24 7.21
CA ASN A 540 8.52 10.00 7.01
C ASN A 540 9.43 8.76 7.14
N VAL A 541 10.63 8.92 7.72
CA VAL A 541 11.58 7.83 7.99
C VAL A 541 11.76 7.75 9.50
N ASP A 542 11.29 6.68 10.12
CA ASP A 542 11.35 6.51 11.59
C ASP A 542 12.78 6.35 12.09
N ALA A 543 13.63 5.63 11.34
CA ALA A 543 15.02 5.47 11.71
C ALA A 543 15.99 5.43 10.51
N LEU A 544 17.14 6.08 10.67
CA LEU A 544 18.29 5.97 9.80
C LEU A 544 19.36 5.13 10.49
N THR A 545 19.68 3.96 9.95
CA THR A 545 20.81 3.15 10.40
C THR A 545 22.06 3.49 9.59
N VAL A 546 23.17 3.80 10.28
CA VAL A 546 24.49 3.98 9.66
C VAL A 546 25.39 2.82 10.06
N VAL A 547 26.18 2.31 9.12
CA VAL A 547 27.09 1.18 9.39
C VAL A 547 28.40 1.62 10.07
N ALA A 548 28.70 2.92 10.06
CA ALA A 548 29.88 3.49 10.71
C ALA A 548 29.54 4.84 11.35
N GLU A 549 29.98 5.04 12.59
CA GLU A 549 29.63 6.20 13.41
C GLU A 549 30.05 7.53 12.77
N HIS A 550 31.23 7.57 12.13
CA HIS A 550 31.74 8.76 11.45
C HIS A 550 30.90 9.23 10.26
N LEU A 551 29.96 8.43 9.75
CA LEU A 551 29.06 8.86 8.67
C LEU A 551 28.02 9.87 9.17
N THR A 552 27.63 9.82 10.44
CA THR A 552 26.65 10.75 11.03
C THR A 552 27.09 12.21 10.92
N PRO A 553 28.29 12.63 11.37
CA PRO A 553 28.72 14.02 11.23
C PRO A 553 28.86 14.44 9.76
N ILE A 554 29.31 13.56 8.86
CA ILE A 554 29.40 13.85 7.41
C ILE A 554 28.00 14.13 6.84
N LEU A 555 27.02 13.30 7.20
CA LEU A 555 25.63 13.48 6.79
C LEU A 555 25.07 14.79 7.34
N CYS A 556 25.27 15.09 8.62
CA CYS A 556 24.76 16.30 9.26
C CYS A 556 25.38 17.59 8.71
N GLU A 557 26.63 17.53 8.21
CA GLU A 557 27.26 18.65 7.50
C GLU A 557 26.52 18.95 6.19
N SER A 558 26.15 17.92 5.44
CA SER A 558 25.41 18.05 4.18
C SER A 558 23.90 18.28 4.36
N LEU A 559 23.33 17.83 5.48
CA LEU A 559 21.91 17.88 5.84
C LEU A 559 21.72 18.44 7.26
N PRO A 560 21.85 19.77 7.45
CA PRO A 560 21.57 20.40 8.73
C PRO A 560 20.13 20.09 9.16
N GLY A 561 19.96 19.67 10.42
CA GLY A 561 18.64 19.34 10.94
C GLY A 561 18.24 17.86 10.81
N LEU A 562 19.12 16.97 10.35
CA LEU A 562 18.79 15.55 10.14
C LEU A 562 18.37 14.83 11.43
N GLU A 563 19.10 15.06 12.52
CA GLU A 563 18.85 14.44 13.83
C GLU A 563 17.51 14.82 14.45
N GLN A 564 16.92 15.95 14.03
CA GLN A 564 15.60 16.39 14.48
C GLN A 564 14.46 15.80 13.64
N ARG A 565 14.75 15.22 12.47
CA ARG A 565 13.75 14.73 11.52
C ARG A 565 13.61 13.22 11.51
N THR A 566 14.70 12.50 11.80
CA THR A 566 14.72 11.05 11.88
C THR A 566 15.68 10.61 12.99
N HIS A 567 15.44 9.43 13.52
CA HIS A 567 16.25 8.91 14.60
C HIS A 567 17.43 8.09 14.06
N ILE A 568 18.65 8.55 14.35
CA ILE A 568 19.88 7.94 13.85
C ILE A 568 20.34 6.84 14.81
N ARG A 569 20.70 5.67 14.25
CA ARG A 569 21.26 4.52 14.97
C ARG A 569 22.52 4.02 14.27
N HIS A 570 23.57 3.79 15.04
CA HIS A 570 24.77 3.12 14.54
C HIS A 570 24.61 1.62 14.74
N ILE A 571 24.60 0.87 13.64
CA ILE A 571 24.54 -0.60 13.66
C ILE A 571 25.61 -1.10 12.68
N PRO A 572 26.77 -1.55 13.19
CA PRO A 572 27.86 -2.00 12.34
C PRO A 572 27.48 -3.28 11.56
N ASN A 573 28.24 -3.55 10.50
CA ASN A 573 28.13 -4.84 9.82
C ASN A 573 28.70 -5.95 10.71
N GLY A 574 28.09 -7.13 10.64
CA GLY A 574 28.48 -8.32 11.38
C GLY A 574 29.10 -9.39 10.49
N VAL A 575 29.93 -10.22 11.10
CA VAL A 575 30.57 -11.39 10.50
C VAL A 575 30.02 -12.66 11.14
N ASP A 576 29.66 -13.64 10.30
CA ASP A 576 29.28 -14.98 10.74
C ASP A 576 30.52 -15.74 11.22
N MET A 577 30.72 -15.74 12.54
CA MET A 577 31.89 -16.36 13.18
C MET A 577 31.96 -17.88 12.99
N SER A 578 30.85 -18.52 12.60
CA SER A 578 30.78 -19.96 12.35
C SER A 578 31.37 -20.36 11.00
N ARG A 579 31.36 -19.47 10.00
CA ARG A 579 31.96 -19.70 8.66
C ARG A 579 33.48 -19.63 8.68
N TYR A 580 34.03 -18.88 9.61
CA TYR A 580 35.46 -18.62 9.69
C TYR A 580 36.01 -19.33 10.91
N GLU A 581 36.31 -20.62 10.79
CA GLU A 581 36.98 -21.37 11.85
C GLU A 581 38.33 -20.71 12.20
N LEU A 582 38.63 -20.60 13.50
CA LEU A 582 39.92 -20.09 13.97
C LEU A 582 41.02 -21.05 13.58
N ILE A 583 42.03 -20.55 12.87
CA ILE A 583 43.27 -21.27 12.65
C ILE A 583 44.36 -20.46 13.33
N ASP A 584 45.09 -21.08 14.26
CA ASP A 584 46.25 -20.43 14.86
C ASP A 584 47.36 -20.27 13.81
N ARG A 585 47.83 -19.03 13.63
CA ARG A 585 48.76 -18.65 12.58
C ARG A 585 50.08 -18.17 13.19
N SER A 586 51.13 -18.38 12.43
CA SER A 586 52.45 -17.80 12.68
C SER A 586 52.84 -16.82 11.57
N PRO A 587 53.82 -15.94 11.83
CA PRO A 587 54.41 -15.11 10.78
C PRO A 587 54.84 -15.95 9.56
N GLY A 588 54.60 -15.42 8.37
CA GLY A 588 54.89 -16.11 7.10
C GLY A 588 55.09 -15.15 5.95
N PHE A 589 54.74 -15.58 4.74
CA PHE A 589 55.09 -14.86 3.50
C PHE A 589 53.89 -14.53 2.61
N ASP A 590 52.71 -15.09 2.90
CA ASP A 590 51.55 -15.01 2.02
C ASP A 590 50.58 -13.93 2.49
N ILE A 591 50.44 -12.90 1.64
CA ILE A 591 49.65 -11.69 1.92
C ILE A 591 48.44 -11.69 1.00
N ALA A 592 47.24 -11.65 1.58
CA ALA A 592 45.99 -11.53 0.86
C ALA A 592 45.64 -10.05 0.58
N LEU A 593 45.07 -9.80 -0.60
CA LEU A 593 44.38 -8.57 -0.97
C LEU A 593 43.07 -8.96 -1.66
N ILE A 594 41.92 -8.56 -1.09
CA ILE A 594 40.61 -9.07 -1.51
C ILE A 594 39.69 -7.91 -1.90
N GLY A 595 39.00 -8.04 -3.03
CA GLY A 595 37.91 -7.15 -3.47
C GLY A 595 38.15 -6.45 -4.80
N TYR A 596 37.26 -5.50 -5.12
CA TYR A 596 37.38 -4.71 -6.35
C TYR A 596 38.61 -3.79 -6.33
N LEU A 597 39.31 -3.72 -7.45
CA LEU A 597 40.50 -2.89 -7.62
C LEU A 597 40.11 -1.61 -8.38
N HIS A 598 40.09 -0.51 -7.64
CA HIS A 598 39.77 0.85 -8.12
C HIS A 598 40.53 1.89 -7.29
N GLY A 599 40.57 3.16 -7.72
CA GLY A 599 41.37 4.22 -7.08
C GLY A 599 41.21 4.33 -5.56
N ARG A 600 39.98 4.23 -5.01
CA ARG A 600 39.75 4.25 -3.56
C ARG A 600 40.45 3.12 -2.78
N LYS A 601 40.62 1.92 -3.36
CA LYS A 601 41.33 0.81 -2.68
C LYS A 601 42.85 0.99 -2.69
N ASN A 602 43.36 1.95 -3.47
CA ASN A 602 44.79 2.29 -3.58
C ASN A 602 45.73 1.07 -3.75
N PRO A 603 45.46 0.16 -4.70
CA PRO A 603 46.31 -1.02 -4.92
C PRO A 603 47.76 -0.64 -5.28
N GLN A 604 48.02 0.58 -5.72
CA GLN A 604 49.37 1.10 -5.96
C GLN A 604 50.27 1.01 -4.72
N MET A 605 49.73 1.29 -3.54
CA MET A 605 50.48 1.18 -2.29
C MET A 605 50.80 -0.26 -1.93
N ALA A 606 49.90 -1.21 -2.24
CA ALA A 606 50.15 -2.63 -2.01
C ALA A 606 51.36 -3.14 -2.80
N LEU A 607 51.55 -2.66 -4.04
CA LEU A 607 52.76 -2.98 -4.83
C LEU A 607 54.04 -2.39 -4.23
N GLN A 608 53.97 -1.19 -3.64
CA GLN A 608 55.12 -0.57 -2.98
C GLN A 608 55.50 -1.33 -1.71
N ILE A 609 54.52 -1.69 -0.88
CA ILE A 609 54.73 -2.53 0.31
C ILE A 609 55.34 -3.88 -0.10
N LEU A 610 54.79 -4.54 -1.13
CA LEU A 610 55.32 -5.81 -1.60
C LEU A 610 56.77 -5.68 -2.11
N ARG A 611 57.09 -4.61 -2.85
CA ARG A 611 58.47 -4.37 -3.31
C ARG A 611 59.45 -4.29 -2.14
N GLU A 612 59.12 -3.50 -1.11
CA GLU A 612 59.96 -3.37 0.08
C GLU A 612 60.11 -4.71 0.83
N LEU A 613 59.06 -5.53 0.90
CA LEU A 613 59.14 -6.86 1.50
C LEU A 613 60.01 -7.83 0.69
N VAL A 614 59.87 -7.83 -0.63
CA VAL A 614 60.65 -8.69 -1.54
C VAL A 614 62.13 -8.30 -1.55
N ASP A 615 62.46 -7.03 -1.33
CA ASP A 615 63.85 -6.57 -1.10
C ASP A 615 64.46 -7.16 0.17
N ILE A 616 63.63 -7.53 1.15
CA ILE A 616 64.07 -8.11 2.43
C ILE A 616 64.12 -9.63 2.36
N ASP A 617 63.08 -10.27 1.82
CA ASP A 617 62.98 -11.72 1.64
C ASP A 617 62.17 -12.02 0.38
N ASP A 618 62.77 -12.74 -0.58
CA ASP A 618 62.16 -13.00 -1.88
C ASP A 618 61.01 -14.00 -1.83
N ARG A 619 60.69 -14.57 -0.66
CA ARG A 619 59.55 -15.49 -0.49
C ARG A 619 58.21 -14.78 -0.38
N TYR A 620 58.17 -13.49 -0.05
CA TYR A 620 56.89 -12.76 0.07
C TYR A 620 56.07 -12.81 -1.21
N ARG A 621 54.77 -13.10 -1.06
CA ARG A 621 53.79 -13.19 -2.14
C ARG A 621 52.54 -12.39 -1.82
N LEU A 622 52.03 -11.66 -2.81
CA LEU A 622 50.74 -10.97 -2.76
C LEU A 622 49.70 -11.73 -3.58
N HIS A 623 48.71 -12.27 -2.91
CA HIS A 623 47.60 -13.03 -3.48
C HIS A 623 46.38 -12.13 -3.60
N VAL A 624 46.01 -11.81 -4.84
CA VAL A 624 44.95 -10.85 -5.13
C VAL A 624 43.71 -11.58 -5.62
N ALA A 625 42.71 -11.69 -4.76
CA ALA A 625 41.37 -12.18 -5.12
C ALA A 625 40.48 -10.99 -5.45
N GLY A 626 40.39 -10.61 -6.72
CA GLY A 626 39.72 -9.36 -7.08
C GLY A 626 39.59 -9.09 -8.57
N LYS A 627 38.83 -8.05 -8.89
CA LYS A 627 38.57 -7.61 -10.27
C LYS A 627 38.83 -6.11 -10.42
N PHE A 628 39.54 -5.73 -11.47
CA PHE A 628 39.71 -4.33 -11.85
C PHE A 628 38.38 -3.74 -12.36
N GLN A 629 38.02 -2.57 -11.86
CA GLN A 629 36.90 -1.77 -12.37
C GLN A 629 37.38 -0.57 -13.21
N ASP A 630 38.66 -0.22 -13.12
CA ASP A 630 39.30 0.86 -13.85
C ASP A 630 40.37 0.28 -14.81
N PRO A 631 40.16 0.36 -16.13
CA PRO A 631 41.13 -0.11 -17.13
C PRO A 631 42.49 0.61 -17.07
N VAL A 632 42.50 1.91 -16.73
CA VAL A 632 43.75 2.69 -16.61
C VAL A 632 44.56 2.20 -15.41
N LEU A 633 43.86 1.95 -14.29
CA LEU A 633 44.49 1.36 -13.11
C LEU A 633 45.07 -0.03 -13.41
N GLN A 634 44.35 -0.88 -14.17
CA GLN A 634 44.85 -2.19 -14.57
C GLN A 634 46.11 -2.09 -15.44
N LEU A 635 46.14 -1.14 -16.39
CA LEU A 635 47.31 -0.87 -17.22
C LEU A 635 48.50 -0.45 -16.35
N TYR A 636 48.29 0.47 -15.41
CA TYR A 636 49.31 0.92 -14.47
C TYR A 636 49.81 -0.22 -13.57
N TRP A 637 48.91 -1.00 -12.99
CA TRP A 637 49.23 -2.16 -12.14
C TRP A 637 50.15 -3.15 -12.87
N ASN A 638 49.77 -3.54 -14.09
CA ASN A 638 50.57 -4.46 -14.91
C ASN A 638 51.93 -3.86 -15.30
N TYR A 639 51.97 -2.57 -15.60
CA TYR A 639 53.22 -1.87 -15.89
C TYR A 639 54.15 -1.86 -14.67
N GLN A 640 53.63 -1.51 -13.49
CA GLN A 640 54.42 -1.45 -12.26
C GLN A 640 54.91 -2.81 -11.80
N ILE A 641 54.11 -3.88 -11.93
CA ILE A 641 54.58 -5.25 -11.63
C ILE A 641 55.82 -5.59 -12.44
N ARG A 642 55.83 -5.25 -13.75
CA ARG A 642 57.01 -5.48 -14.60
C ARG A 642 58.19 -4.60 -14.21
N LEU A 643 57.95 -3.30 -14.02
CA LEU A 643 59.01 -2.33 -13.71
C LEU A 643 59.70 -2.63 -12.37
N LEU A 644 58.92 -3.05 -11.37
CA LEU A 644 59.41 -3.36 -10.02
C LEU A 644 59.93 -4.80 -9.89
N GLY A 645 59.88 -5.62 -10.95
CA GLY A 645 60.32 -7.02 -10.90
C GLY A 645 59.47 -7.91 -9.99
N LEU A 646 58.16 -7.68 -9.92
CA LEU A 646 57.23 -8.37 -9.02
C LEU A 646 56.41 -9.47 -9.71
N ALA A 647 56.74 -9.82 -10.96
CA ALA A 647 55.94 -10.75 -11.76
C ALA A 647 55.75 -12.12 -11.09
N ASP A 648 56.80 -12.65 -10.46
CA ASP A 648 56.76 -13.93 -9.75
C ASP A 648 56.25 -13.80 -8.30
N HIS A 649 55.93 -12.58 -7.86
CA HIS A 649 55.55 -12.25 -6.50
C HIS A 649 54.07 -11.89 -6.33
N VAL A 650 53.37 -11.61 -7.43
CA VAL A 650 51.94 -11.28 -7.43
C VAL A 650 51.15 -12.41 -8.09
N VAL A 651 50.22 -13.00 -7.34
CA VAL A 651 49.34 -14.06 -7.84
C VAL A 651 47.92 -13.50 -7.95
N MET A 652 47.43 -13.37 -9.18
CA MET A 652 46.07 -12.92 -9.46
C MET A 652 45.11 -14.10 -9.49
N TYR A 653 44.08 -14.04 -8.66
CA TYR A 653 42.96 -14.98 -8.64
C TYR A 653 41.73 -14.32 -9.26
N ALA A 654 40.84 -15.15 -9.81
CA ALA A 654 39.51 -14.69 -10.18
C ALA A 654 38.73 -14.26 -8.92
N TRP A 655 37.54 -13.70 -9.12
CA TRP A 655 36.60 -13.47 -8.02
C TRP A 655 36.39 -14.76 -7.22
N GLN A 656 36.40 -14.65 -5.89
CA GLN A 656 36.26 -15.79 -4.98
C GLN A 656 34.94 -15.65 -4.22
N ASP A 657 34.11 -16.70 -4.28
CA ASP A 657 32.85 -16.77 -3.53
C ASP A 657 33.06 -17.42 -2.14
N ASP A 658 34.07 -18.30 -2.01
CA ASP A 658 34.49 -18.91 -0.73
C ASP A 658 35.76 -18.22 -0.21
N ILE A 659 35.56 -17.15 0.55
CA ILE A 659 36.64 -16.37 1.16
C ILE A 659 37.37 -17.17 2.24
N ALA A 660 36.66 -18.05 2.98
CA ALA A 660 37.26 -18.87 4.02
C ALA A 660 38.30 -19.84 3.44
N ALA A 661 37.97 -20.50 2.32
CA ALA A 661 38.90 -21.36 1.59
C ALA A 661 40.07 -20.56 1.01
N PHE A 662 39.83 -19.40 0.40
CA PHE A 662 40.91 -18.57 -0.16
C PHE A 662 41.91 -18.11 0.90
N LEU A 663 41.44 -17.87 2.12
CA LEU A 663 42.25 -17.45 3.26
C LEU A 663 42.92 -18.61 4.00
N GLU A 664 42.69 -19.87 3.62
CA GLU A 664 43.15 -21.06 4.35
C GLU A 664 44.68 -21.13 4.52
N ASP A 665 45.45 -20.61 3.57
CA ASP A 665 46.91 -20.67 3.51
C ASP A 665 47.57 -19.27 3.61
N LYS A 666 46.83 -18.25 4.07
CA LYS A 666 47.33 -16.86 4.11
C LYS A 666 47.75 -16.45 5.53
N ASN A 667 48.79 -15.62 5.62
CA ASN A 667 49.33 -15.10 6.90
C ASN A 667 48.90 -13.67 7.17
N TYR A 668 48.63 -12.87 6.14
CA TYR A 668 48.28 -11.46 6.34
C TYR A 668 47.12 -11.05 5.45
N ILE A 669 46.30 -10.10 5.89
CA ILE A 669 45.35 -9.39 5.05
C ILE A 669 45.79 -7.94 4.93
N LEU A 670 45.98 -7.46 3.72
CA LEU A 670 46.39 -6.08 3.45
C LEU A 670 45.21 -5.27 2.92
N SER A 671 44.88 -4.18 3.60
CA SER A 671 43.96 -3.15 3.13
C SER A 671 44.70 -1.83 2.99
N THR A 672 44.77 -1.31 1.76
CA THR A 672 45.43 -0.03 1.44
C THR A 672 44.45 1.09 1.17
N SER A 673 43.16 0.87 1.44
CA SER A 673 42.08 1.79 1.11
C SER A 673 42.26 3.19 1.67
N LEU A 674 41.88 4.18 0.85
CA LEU A 674 41.85 5.60 1.23
C LEU A 674 40.65 5.96 2.11
N HIS A 675 39.61 5.13 2.10
CA HIS A 675 38.40 5.28 2.93
C HIS A 675 37.56 4.00 2.86
N GLU A 676 37.07 3.51 4.01
CA GLU A 676 36.10 2.42 4.11
C GLU A 676 34.93 2.79 5.03
N SER A 677 33.86 1.99 5.03
CA SER A 677 32.83 2.04 6.08
C SER A 677 32.77 0.78 6.94
N PHE A 678 33.24 -0.37 6.46
CA PHE A 678 33.44 -1.55 7.30
C PHE A 678 34.69 -2.32 6.88
N GLY A 679 34.72 -2.87 5.67
CA GLY A 679 35.85 -3.68 5.18
C GLY A 679 35.74 -5.15 5.56
N TYR A 680 34.72 -5.84 5.02
CA TYR A 680 34.44 -7.26 5.29
C TYR A 680 35.67 -8.17 5.20
N SER A 681 36.49 -8.04 4.15
CA SER A 681 37.68 -8.88 3.98
C SER A 681 38.68 -8.78 5.13
N ILE A 682 38.75 -7.62 5.81
CA ILE A 682 39.60 -7.44 7.00
C ILE A 682 39.00 -8.22 8.16
N ALA A 683 37.71 -8.02 8.43
CA ALA A 683 37.00 -8.67 9.53
C ALA A 683 36.95 -10.20 9.38
N GLU A 684 36.69 -10.71 8.17
CA GLU A 684 36.66 -12.14 7.85
C GLU A 684 38.02 -12.81 8.04
N ALA A 685 39.10 -12.13 7.61
CA ALA A 685 40.46 -12.60 7.83
C ALA A 685 40.84 -12.58 9.32
N MET A 686 40.51 -11.50 10.05
CA MET A 686 40.71 -11.42 11.50
C MET A 686 39.94 -12.53 12.24
N ALA A 687 38.70 -12.82 11.84
CA ALA A 687 37.91 -13.92 12.39
C ALA A 687 38.61 -15.28 12.21
N ARG A 688 39.31 -15.48 11.10
CA ARG A 688 40.11 -16.69 10.81
C ARG A 688 41.49 -16.69 11.48
N GLY A 689 41.80 -15.70 12.31
CA GLY A 689 43.09 -15.55 12.99
C GLY A 689 44.21 -14.97 12.12
N ILE A 690 43.88 -14.31 11.02
CA ILE A 690 44.87 -13.72 10.10
C ILE A 690 45.21 -12.30 10.55
N LYS A 691 46.51 -11.95 10.55
CA LYS A 691 46.96 -10.63 10.98
C LYS A 691 46.54 -9.56 9.98
N PRO A 692 45.78 -8.54 10.41
CA PRO A 692 45.38 -7.45 9.54
C PRO A 692 46.46 -6.37 9.46
N LEU A 693 46.57 -5.78 8.27
CA LEU A 693 47.30 -4.56 8.00
C LEU A 693 46.37 -3.59 7.32
N VAL A 694 46.01 -2.53 8.02
CA VAL A 694 45.00 -1.58 7.54
C VAL A 694 45.62 -0.20 7.42
N HIS A 695 45.51 0.39 6.24
CA HIS A 695 45.97 1.77 6.03
C HIS A 695 45.19 2.71 6.96
N HIS A 696 45.88 3.67 7.57
CA HIS A 696 45.35 4.64 8.51
C HIS A 696 44.58 5.74 7.78
N PHE A 697 43.50 5.35 7.11
CA PHE A 697 42.59 6.27 6.44
C PHE A 697 41.76 7.07 7.47
N PRO A 698 41.12 8.19 7.08
CA PRO A 698 40.26 8.96 7.98
C PRO A 698 39.23 8.06 8.69
N PHE A 699 39.11 8.17 10.02
CA PHE A 699 38.21 7.37 10.86
C PHE A 699 38.59 5.89 11.06
N ALA A 700 39.75 5.43 10.57
CA ALA A 700 40.17 4.04 10.76
C ALA A 700 40.35 3.65 12.25
N THR A 701 40.72 4.61 13.11
CA THR A 701 40.86 4.40 14.57
C THR A 701 39.55 4.11 15.29
N ASP A 702 38.42 4.48 14.67
CA ASP A 702 37.10 4.27 15.25
C ASP A 702 36.62 2.84 14.97
N MET A 703 37.25 2.17 14.00
CA MET A 703 36.86 0.85 13.51
C MET A 703 37.86 -0.23 13.94
N TRP A 704 39.14 0.11 13.99
CA TRP A 704 40.25 -0.84 14.05
C TRP A 704 41.24 -0.51 15.17
N PRO A 705 41.84 -1.53 15.81
CA PRO A 705 42.89 -1.32 16.81
C PRO A 705 44.09 -0.56 16.23
N LYS A 706 44.68 0.35 17.02
CA LYS A 706 45.78 1.20 16.55
C LYS A 706 47.03 0.43 16.14
N ASP A 707 47.26 -0.75 16.70
CA ASP A 707 48.45 -1.56 16.45
C ASP A 707 48.39 -2.35 15.13
N ILE A 708 47.25 -2.34 14.43
CA ILE A 708 47.11 -2.92 13.09
C ILE A 708 47.07 -1.84 11.99
N LEU A 709 47.14 -0.56 12.37
CA LEU A 709 47.09 0.58 11.46
C LEU A 709 48.48 1.01 11.00
N PHE A 710 48.62 1.34 9.71
CA PHE A 710 49.85 1.91 9.15
C PHE A 710 49.56 3.13 8.28
N SER A 711 50.43 4.13 8.29
CA SER A 711 50.34 5.34 7.47
C SER A 711 51.36 5.35 6.33
N THR A 712 52.45 4.59 6.45
CA THR A 712 53.52 4.51 5.44
C THR A 712 53.84 3.07 5.05
N THR A 713 54.46 2.87 3.88
CA THR A 713 54.91 1.55 3.43
C THR A 713 55.89 0.92 4.43
N LYS A 714 56.79 1.73 4.98
CA LYS A 714 57.75 1.32 6.01
C LYS A 714 57.06 0.78 7.28
N GLU A 715 56.04 1.47 7.77
CA GLU A 715 55.25 1.02 8.93
C GLU A 715 54.54 -0.31 8.63
N ALA A 716 53.98 -0.48 7.44
CA ALA A 716 53.37 -1.76 7.04
C ALA A 716 54.40 -2.91 7.04
N VAL A 717 55.60 -2.65 6.51
CA VAL A 717 56.72 -3.61 6.52
C VAL A 717 57.14 -3.95 7.94
N GLU A 718 57.22 -2.96 8.83
CA GLU A 718 57.54 -3.15 10.25
C GLU A 718 56.49 -4.03 10.96
N ILE A 719 55.20 -3.82 10.69
CA ILE A 719 54.10 -4.62 11.25
C ILE A 719 54.15 -6.08 10.75
N ILE A 720 54.41 -6.31 9.45
CA ILE A 720 54.54 -7.68 8.91
C ILE A 720 55.70 -8.42 9.54
N ARG A 721 56.83 -7.74 9.74
CA ARG A 721 58.08 -8.32 10.25
C ARG A 721 58.12 -8.45 11.77
N SER A 722 57.16 -7.86 12.50
CA SER A 722 57.12 -8.01 13.96
C SER A 722 56.84 -9.47 14.34
N GLU A 723 57.54 -10.00 15.34
CA GLU A 723 57.30 -11.35 15.86
C GLU A 723 55.92 -11.50 16.52
N ARG A 724 55.27 -10.39 16.90
CA ARG A 724 53.93 -10.39 17.48
C ARG A 724 52.89 -10.80 16.44
N TYR A 725 52.31 -11.97 16.66
CA TYR A 725 51.21 -12.51 15.88
C TYR A 725 50.23 -13.18 16.85
N ASP A 726 48.98 -12.69 16.91
CA ASP A 726 48.00 -13.09 17.92
C ASP A 726 46.65 -13.41 17.27
N SER A 727 46.53 -14.62 16.74
CA SER A 727 45.33 -15.09 16.05
C SER A 727 44.09 -15.04 16.93
N GLU A 728 44.22 -15.34 18.22
CA GLU A 728 43.11 -15.29 19.18
C GLU A 728 42.63 -13.86 19.40
N ALA A 729 43.54 -12.90 19.61
CA ALA A 729 43.16 -11.50 19.81
C ALA A 729 42.48 -10.89 18.58
N TYR A 730 42.94 -11.23 17.36
CA TYR A 730 42.30 -10.73 16.14
C TYR A 730 40.87 -11.25 16.01
N ARG A 731 40.65 -12.54 16.29
CA ARG A 731 39.31 -13.14 16.25
C ARG A 731 38.42 -12.58 17.35
N ALA A 732 38.91 -12.50 18.59
CA ALA A 732 38.16 -11.97 19.73
C ALA A 732 37.68 -10.54 19.46
N PHE A 733 38.52 -9.70 18.88
CA PHE A 733 38.12 -8.34 18.49
C PHE A 733 36.91 -8.33 17.56
N ILE A 734 36.85 -9.22 16.55
CA ILE A 734 35.69 -9.32 15.65
C ILE A 734 34.48 -9.89 16.38
N GLN A 735 34.67 -10.91 17.20
CA GLN A 735 33.58 -11.54 17.96
C GLN A 735 32.91 -10.54 18.91
N ASP A 736 33.70 -9.71 19.59
CA ASP A 736 33.21 -8.78 20.61
C ASP A 736 32.57 -7.51 20.03
N ASN A 737 32.98 -7.09 18.82
CA ASN A 737 32.56 -5.80 18.25
C ASN A 737 31.70 -5.93 16.97
N TYR A 738 31.82 -7.03 16.23
CA TYR A 738 31.32 -7.17 14.86
C TYR A 738 30.79 -8.57 14.56
N SER A 739 30.19 -9.26 15.53
CA SER A 739 29.51 -10.53 15.28
C SER A 739 28.18 -10.33 14.56
N LEU A 740 27.81 -11.26 13.68
CA LEU A 740 26.49 -11.27 13.04
C LEU A 740 25.36 -11.37 14.07
N GLU A 741 25.55 -12.14 15.15
CA GLU A 741 24.59 -12.27 16.25
C GLU A 741 24.25 -10.91 16.87
N SER A 742 25.26 -10.13 17.27
CA SER A 742 25.06 -8.80 17.83
C SER A 742 24.42 -7.83 16.83
N GLN A 743 24.79 -7.91 15.55
CA GLN A 743 24.16 -7.11 14.50
C GLN A 743 22.66 -7.43 14.37
N VAL A 744 22.31 -8.71 14.32
CA VAL A 744 20.92 -9.18 14.18
C VAL A 744 20.09 -8.80 15.40
N GLU A 745 20.65 -8.92 16.60
CA GLU A 745 20.01 -8.49 17.85
C GLU A 745 19.64 -7.00 17.80
N GLN A 746 20.60 -6.13 17.46
CA GLN A 746 20.37 -4.69 17.34
C GLN A 746 19.36 -4.33 16.24
N ILE A 747 19.39 -5.02 15.10
CA ILE A 747 18.41 -4.84 14.02
C ILE A 747 17.01 -5.25 14.50
N SER A 748 16.91 -6.38 15.18
CA SER A 748 15.66 -6.91 15.73
C SER A 748 15.05 -5.95 16.75
N GLU A 749 15.85 -5.44 17.69
CA GLU A 749 15.43 -4.42 18.66
C GLU A 749 14.94 -3.14 17.98
N LEU A 750 15.66 -2.65 16.97
CA LEU A 750 15.26 -1.46 16.23
C LEU A 750 13.91 -1.66 15.52
N ILE A 751 13.76 -2.78 14.82
CA ILE A 751 12.53 -3.14 14.12
C ILE A 751 11.34 -3.17 15.09
N ARG A 752 11.49 -3.85 16.24
CA ARG A 752 10.45 -3.92 17.28
C ARG A 752 10.13 -2.54 17.84
N SER A 753 11.16 -1.74 18.13
CA SER A 753 10.98 -0.36 18.58
C SER A 753 10.13 0.43 17.57
N VAL A 754 10.52 0.43 16.29
CA VAL A 754 9.79 1.16 15.24
C VAL A 754 8.35 0.65 15.08
N ALA A 755 8.13 -0.67 15.17
CA ALA A 755 6.80 -1.25 15.11
C ALA A 755 5.91 -0.79 16.29
N MET A 756 6.40 -0.84 17.52
CA MET A 756 5.65 -0.41 18.71
C MET A 756 5.30 1.09 18.68
N HIS A 757 6.18 1.92 18.12
CA HIS A 757 5.93 3.36 17.95
C HIS A 757 4.79 3.66 16.95
N ASN A 758 4.53 2.77 15.99
CA ASN A 758 3.45 2.90 15.01
C ASN A 758 2.12 2.27 15.47
N VAL A 759 2.14 1.38 16.47
CA VAL A 759 0.93 0.86 17.13
C VAL A 759 0.35 1.88 18.12
N ALA A 760 1.18 2.75 18.71
CA ALA A 760 0.77 3.86 19.58
C ALA A 760 0.25 5.10 18.81
N MET A 761 -0.49 4.88 17.71
CA MET A 761 -1.03 5.93 16.83
C MET A 761 -2.42 6.43 17.23
N ASP A 762 -3.07 5.83 18.23
CA ASP A 762 -4.19 6.51 18.88
C ASP A 762 -3.63 7.64 19.75
N PRO A 763 -3.94 8.91 19.43
CA PRO A 763 -3.45 10.04 20.21
C PRO A 763 -3.86 9.86 21.67
N ILE A 764 -2.91 9.93 22.60
CA ILE A 764 -3.20 9.80 24.02
C ILE A 764 -3.56 11.19 24.56
N PRO A 765 -4.76 11.40 25.11
CA PRO A 765 -5.15 12.72 25.61
C PRO A 765 -4.27 13.08 26.80
N ILE A 766 -3.68 14.27 26.78
CA ILE A 766 -2.84 14.76 27.87
C ILE A 766 -3.70 14.91 29.13
N GLU A 767 -3.39 14.12 30.16
CA GLU A 767 -4.18 14.13 31.39
C GLU A 767 -3.72 15.16 32.43
N ASP A 768 -2.41 15.27 32.59
CA ASP A 768 -1.73 16.07 33.60
C ASP A 768 -0.82 17.14 32.95
N VAL A 769 -1.29 18.38 32.90
CA VAL A 769 -0.49 19.53 32.49
C VAL A 769 0.16 20.16 33.73
N LEU A 770 1.49 20.21 33.75
CA LEU A 770 2.29 20.70 34.87
C LEU A 770 2.51 22.21 34.82
N SER A 771 2.65 22.78 33.62
CA SER A 771 2.77 24.24 33.41
C SER A 771 2.45 24.64 31.97
N VAL A 772 2.02 25.89 31.77
CA VAL A 772 1.75 26.48 30.44
C VAL A 772 2.43 27.82 30.29
N GLU A 773 3.18 27.98 29.21
CA GLU A 773 3.78 29.23 28.76
C GLU A 773 3.14 29.63 27.41
N PRO A 774 2.14 30.53 27.42
CA PRO A 774 1.54 31.01 26.17
C PRO A 774 2.51 31.92 25.40
N GLN A 775 2.61 31.73 24.09
CA GLN A 775 3.34 32.60 23.16
C GLN A 775 2.40 33.10 22.04
N LEU A 776 2.87 34.08 21.26
CA LEU A 776 2.04 34.76 20.26
C LEU A 776 1.49 33.83 19.16
N VAL A 777 2.22 32.76 18.83
CA VAL A 777 1.92 31.81 17.74
C VAL A 777 1.93 30.34 18.16
N ASN A 778 2.42 30.04 19.38
CA ASN A 778 2.54 28.69 19.94
C ASN A 778 2.22 28.71 21.44
N ALA A 779 2.04 27.55 22.05
CA ALA A 779 2.08 27.39 23.51
C ALA A 779 3.12 26.33 23.86
N ARG A 780 3.94 26.60 24.89
CA ARG A 780 4.79 25.57 25.49
C ARG A 780 4.08 24.98 26.70
N LEU A 781 3.87 23.68 26.67
CA LEU A 781 3.29 22.90 27.73
C LEU A 781 4.38 22.03 28.35
N ARG A 782 4.39 21.91 29.68
CA ARG A 782 5.11 20.84 30.35
C ARG A 782 4.08 19.84 30.84
N VAL A 783 4.19 18.60 30.41
CA VAL A 783 3.16 17.58 30.64
C VAL A 783 3.79 16.32 31.19
N ARG A 784 3.03 15.59 32.01
CA ARG A 784 3.42 14.23 32.40
C ARG A 784 2.84 13.27 31.38
N CYS A 785 3.70 12.51 30.72
CA CYS A 785 3.28 11.54 29.71
C CYS A 785 2.34 10.50 30.34
N PRO A 786 1.11 10.30 29.81
CA PRO A 786 0.20 9.29 30.35
C PRO A 786 0.71 7.85 30.11
N SER A 787 1.51 7.64 29.07
CA SER A 787 2.12 6.35 28.72
C SER A 787 3.31 5.99 29.61
N CYS A 788 4.39 6.79 29.61
CA CYS A 788 5.63 6.46 30.33
C CYS A 788 5.84 7.20 31.66
N ARG A 789 4.91 8.09 32.06
CA ARG A 789 4.99 8.94 33.27
C ARG A 789 6.17 9.92 33.33
N ALA A 790 7.03 9.98 32.31
CA ALA A 790 8.09 10.98 32.20
C ALA A 790 7.53 12.40 32.00
N ASN A 791 8.27 13.41 32.48
CA ASN A 791 7.95 14.81 32.21
C ASN A 791 8.53 15.20 30.85
N THR A 792 7.71 15.62 29.90
CA THR A 792 8.13 16.00 28.55
C THR A 792 7.62 17.40 28.18
N ARG A 793 8.29 18.05 27.24
CA ARG A 793 7.92 19.40 26.77
C ARG A 793 7.16 19.29 25.45
N PHE A 794 6.11 20.09 25.34
CA PHE A 794 5.18 20.10 24.23
C PHE A 794 5.15 21.51 23.65
N GLN A 795 5.46 21.67 22.37
CA GLN A 795 5.31 22.95 21.68
C GLN A 795 4.23 22.80 20.61
N VAL A 796 3.08 23.40 20.86
CA VAL A 796 1.88 23.21 20.04
C VAL A 796 1.45 24.54 19.43
N GLN A 797 1.09 24.54 18.14
CA GLN A 797 0.64 25.73 17.43
C GLN A 797 -0.66 26.25 18.02
N THR A 798 -0.81 27.56 18.20
CA THR A 798 -2.04 28.14 18.76
C THR A 798 -2.90 28.76 17.66
N ILE A 799 -4.21 28.47 17.69
CA ILE A 799 -5.22 29.18 16.90
C ILE A 799 -6.10 29.96 17.89
N GLY A 800 -6.07 31.29 17.81
CA GLY A 800 -6.84 32.16 18.73
C GLY A 800 -6.44 32.01 20.21
N GLY A 801 -5.19 31.64 20.49
CA GLY A 801 -4.69 31.39 21.86
C GLY A 801 -4.89 29.96 22.38
N HIS A 802 -5.57 29.08 21.63
CA HIS A 802 -5.75 27.66 21.95
C HIS A 802 -4.76 26.80 21.14
N PRO A 803 -3.89 25.99 21.76
CA PRO A 803 -3.02 25.07 21.10
C PRO A 803 -3.82 23.94 20.52
N ILE A 804 -3.50 23.65 19.28
CA ILE A 804 -4.07 22.59 18.48
C ILE A 804 -2.87 21.87 17.90
N GLY A 805 -2.75 20.60 18.19
CA GLY A 805 -1.61 19.82 17.74
C GLY A 805 -1.43 18.55 18.54
N GLN A 806 -0.74 17.63 17.90
CA GLN A 806 -0.19 16.43 18.50
C GLN A 806 1.32 16.61 18.52
N GLU A 807 1.95 16.14 19.58
CA GLU A 807 3.41 16.16 19.70
C GLU A 807 3.84 14.80 20.26
N ARG A 808 5.07 14.39 19.98
CA ARG A 808 5.59 13.10 20.45
C ARG A 808 6.23 13.28 21.81
N CYS A 809 6.00 12.34 22.72
CA CYS A 809 6.73 12.30 23.98
C CYS A 809 8.23 12.08 23.71
N GLU A 810 9.08 12.98 24.19
CA GLU A 810 10.54 12.91 23.99
C GLU A 810 11.17 11.63 24.59
N SER A 811 10.50 10.96 25.53
CA SER A 811 11.00 9.73 26.16
C SER A 811 10.50 8.42 25.54
N CYS A 812 9.23 8.34 25.14
CA CYS A 812 8.64 7.07 24.67
C CYS A 812 8.00 7.17 23.29
N GLY A 813 8.09 8.33 22.63
CA GLY A 813 7.58 8.55 21.28
C GLY A 813 6.06 8.55 21.13
N ALA A 814 5.31 8.29 22.21
CA ALA A 814 3.85 8.29 22.21
C ALA A 814 3.30 9.64 21.70
N VAL A 815 2.35 9.57 20.77
CA VAL A 815 1.68 10.75 20.22
C VAL A 815 0.68 11.26 21.27
N LEU A 816 1.01 12.37 21.94
CA LEU A 816 0.09 12.98 22.89
C LEU A 816 -0.62 14.16 22.22
N TYR A 817 -1.86 14.40 22.61
CA TYR A 817 -2.63 15.53 22.11
C TYR A 817 -3.42 16.22 23.23
N ILE A 818 -3.62 17.52 23.07
CA ILE A 818 -4.43 18.31 23.99
C ILE A 818 -5.71 18.75 23.28
N THR A 819 -6.87 18.47 23.89
CA THR A 819 -8.14 18.94 23.34
C THR A 819 -8.35 20.43 23.62
N PRO A 820 -9.04 21.17 22.73
CA PRO A 820 -9.38 22.58 22.96
C PRO A 820 -10.10 22.83 24.29
N GLU A 821 -11.00 21.93 24.68
CA GLU A 821 -11.78 22.01 25.92
C GLU A 821 -10.89 21.85 27.16
N ARG A 822 -9.92 20.93 27.12
CA ARG A 822 -9.01 20.67 28.24
C ARG A 822 -7.98 21.77 28.37
N TYR A 823 -7.43 22.26 27.25
CA TYR A 823 -6.55 23.42 27.28
C TYR A 823 -7.25 24.68 27.78
N SER A 824 -8.52 24.93 27.42
CA SER A 824 -9.28 26.07 27.93
C SER A 824 -9.41 26.05 29.47
N ARG A 825 -9.49 24.85 30.09
CA ARG A 825 -9.49 24.71 31.56
C ARG A 825 -8.11 24.97 32.16
N VAL A 826 -7.07 24.49 31.49
CA VAL A 826 -5.67 24.67 31.91
C VAL A 826 -5.25 26.14 31.82
N LEU A 827 -5.65 26.88 30.78
CA LEU A 827 -5.46 28.34 30.70
C LEU A 827 -6.17 29.08 31.83
N GLY A 828 -7.38 28.65 32.22
CA GLY A 828 -8.09 29.25 33.34
C GLY A 828 -7.41 28.99 34.69
N ALA A 829 -6.69 27.86 34.84
CA ALA A 829 -5.98 27.49 36.05
C ALA A 829 -4.54 28.06 36.12
N HIS A 830 -3.91 28.37 34.97
CA HIS A 830 -2.48 28.70 34.89
C HIS A 830 -2.14 29.99 34.09
N GLY A 831 -3.08 30.61 33.37
CA GLY A 831 -2.84 31.77 32.50
C GLY A 831 -3.49 33.07 32.99
N GLY A 832 -2.70 34.14 33.10
CA GLY A 832 -3.17 35.49 33.46
C GLY A 832 -4.08 36.13 32.40
N ALA A 833 -5.03 36.95 32.85
CA ALA A 833 -6.22 37.44 32.14
C ALA A 833 -6.03 38.30 30.87
N THR A 834 -4.80 38.55 30.40
CA THR A 834 -4.53 39.56 29.35
C THR A 834 -4.55 39.06 27.91
N VAL A 835 -4.33 37.76 27.64
CA VAL A 835 -4.25 37.23 26.25
C VAL A 835 -5.64 36.89 25.66
N GLY A 836 -6.67 36.74 26.51
CA GLY A 836 -7.98 36.23 26.10
C GLY A 836 -8.93 37.23 25.42
N GLN A 837 -8.68 38.54 25.52
CA GLN A 837 -9.55 39.57 24.90
C GLN A 837 -9.19 39.85 23.45
N ASP A 838 -7.90 40.10 23.16
CA ASP A 838 -7.43 40.47 21.82
C ASP A 838 -7.64 39.33 20.78
N ALA A 839 -7.46 38.08 21.21
CA ALA A 839 -7.67 36.91 20.34
C ALA A 839 -9.15 36.69 19.96
N ARG A 840 -10.08 37.04 20.85
CA ARG A 840 -11.53 36.93 20.60
C ARG A 840 -12.01 38.00 19.62
N GLU A 841 -11.40 39.19 19.66
CA GLU A 841 -11.76 40.32 18.79
C GLU A 841 -11.21 40.15 17.37
N ALA A 842 -10.00 39.62 17.22
CA ALA A 842 -9.42 39.26 15.91
C ALA A 842 -10.22 38.16 15.19
N THR A 843 -10.62 37.11 15.91
CA THR A 843 -11.41 35.99 15.35
C THR A 843 -12.79 36.44 14.89
N ARG A 844 -13.40 37.41 15.59
CA ARG A 844 -14.72 37.96 15.23
C ARG A 844 -14.65 38.79 13.94
N SER A 845 -13.61 39.62 13.80
CA SER A 845 -13.41 40.49 12.63
C SER A 845 -13.13 39.68 11.35
N VAL A 846 -12.35 38.61 11.44
CA VAL A 846 -12.02 37.75 10.29
C VAL A 846 -13.22 36.94 9.80
N ARG A 847 -14.04 36.42 10.72
CA ARG A 847 -15.28 35.73 10.33
C ARG A 847 -16.26 36.66 9.61
N GLN A 848 -16.26 37.95 9.98
CA GLN A 848 -17.11 38.95 9.35
C GLN A 848 -16.62 39.29 7.93
N ILE A 849 -15.30 39.38 7.72
CA ILE A 849 -14.69 39.57 6.39
C ILE A 849 -14.94 38.34 5.49
N ALA A 850 -14.70 37.13 6.01
CA ALA A 850 -14.93 35.89 5.27
C ALA A 850 -16.40 35.70 4.87
N ALA A 851 -17.34 36.10 5.72
CA ALA A 851 -18.76 36.10 5.39
C ALA A 851 -19.13 37.12 4.29
N THR A 852 -18.41 38.25 4.21
CA THR A 852 -18.67 39.29 3.19
C THR A 852 -18.12 38.89 1.82
N TRP A 853 -17.04 38.09 1.78
CA TRP A 853 -16.40 37.65 0.54
C TRP A 853 -17.09 36.44 -0.11
N ALA A 854 -17.88 35.68 0.64
CA ALA A 854 -18.69 34.57 0.11
C ALA A 854 -19.83 35.04 -0.82
N ASP A 855 -20.23 36.32 -0.74
CA ASP A 855 -21.39 36.87 -1.45
C ASP A 855 -21.05 37.62 -2.76
N VAL A 856 -19.79 37.60 -3.22
CA VAL A 856 -19.37 38.33 -4.44
C VAL A 856 -18.89 37.37 -5.54
N PRO A 857 -19.77 36.99 -6.51
CA PRO A 857 -19.45 36.03 -7.57
C PRO A 857 -18.30 36.42 -8.50
N ALA A 858 -17.96 37.71 -8.59
CA ALA A 858 -17.01 38.25 -9.57
C ALA A 858 -15.52 37.97 -9.25
N TRP A 859 -15.18 37.45 -8.07
CA TRP A 859 -13.79 37.26 -7.63
C TRP A 859 -13.24 35.84 -7.89
N ALA A 860 -14.09 34.88 -8.26
CA ALA A 860 -13.68 33.51 -8.56
C ALA A 860 -12.74 33.40 -9.77
N ASP A 861 -12.79 34.38 -10.68
CA ASP A 861 -11.94 34.45 -11.88
C ASP A 861 -10.57 35.11 -11.63
N ALA A 862 -10.40 35.85 -10.52
CA ALA A 862 -9.22 36.69 -10.27
C ALA A 862 -8.10 36.00 -9.46
N MET A 863 -8.36 34.82 -8.86
CA MET A 863 -7.41 34.17 -7.95
C MET A 863 -6.81 32.88 -8.54
N THR A 864 -5.80 33.04 -9.39
CA THR A 864 -4.92 31.96 -9.84
C THR A 864 -3.47 32.20 -9.39
N VAL A 865 -2.84 31.17 -8.81
CA VAL A 865 -1.39 31.11 -8.57
C VAL A 865 -0.88 29.84 -9.23
N ASP A 866 0.12 29.96 -10.12
CA ASP A 866 0.66 28.85 -10.92
C ASP A 866 -0.40 28.02 -11.68
N GLY A 867 -1.46 28.67 -12.15
CA GLY A 867 -2.55 28.03 -12.91
C GLY A 867 -3.56 27.27 -12.06
N ILE A 868 -3.45 27.29 -10.72
CA ILE A 868 -4.42 26.70 -9.81
C ILE A 868 -5.44 27.75 -9.42
N ASN A 869 -6.71 27.52 -9.75
CA ASN A 869 -7.84 28.34 -9.30
C ASN A 869 -8.09 28.05 -7.82
N LEU A 870 -7.73 29.01 -6.95
CA LEU A 870 -7.83 28.86 -5.50
C LEU A 870 -9.29 28.81 -5.00
N ALA A 871 -10.25 29.30 -5.79
CA ALA A 871 -11.67 29.24 -5.47
C ALA A 871 -12.29 27.84 -5.72
N ALA A 872 -11.68 27.02 -6.58
CA ALA A 872 -12.10 25.63 -6.79
C ALA A 872 -11.68 24.68 -5.63
N GLY A 873 -10.88 25.19 -4.69
CA GLY A 873 -10.33 24.46 -3.54
C GLY A 873 -10.98 24.79 -2.19
N MET A 874 -12.26 25.15 -2.15
CA MET A 874 -13.00 25.51 -0.91
C MET A 874 -13.25 24.33 0.07
N ASP A 875 -12.33 23.35 0.13
CA ASP A 875 -12.30 22.28 1.14
C ASP A 875 -11.17 22.48 2.18
N PHE A 876 -10.46 23.61 2.13
CA PHE A 876 -9.49 24.02 3.15
C PHE A 876 -9.97 25.27 3.90
N ASP A 877 -9.95 25.22 5.23
CA ASP A 877 -10.17 26.39 6.09
C ASP A 877 -9.06 27.42 5.82
N LEU A 878 -9.36 28.42 4.97
CA LEU A 878 -8.43 29.48 4.57
C LEU A 878 -8.29 30.59 5.64
N THR A 879 -9.09 30.53 6.72
CA THR A 879 -9.06 31.48 7.84
C THR A 879 -7.64 31.73 8.38
N PRO A 880 -6.76 30.71 8.57
CA PRO A 880 -5.40 30.91 9.05
C PRO A 880 -4.51 31.68 8.07
N HIS A 881 -4.76 31.53 6.76
CA HIS A 881 -3.97 32.17 5.70
C HIS A 881 -4.41 33.63 5.52
N LEU A 882 -5.71 33.91 5.63
CA LEU A 882 -6.26 35.26 5.62
C LEU A 882 -5.87 36.08 6.86
N ILE A 883 -5.83 35.44 8.04
CA ILE A 883 -5.30 36.07 9.26
C ILE A 883 -3.81 36.39 9.11
N LYS A 884 -3.03 35.46 8.56
CA LYS A 884 -1.61 35.67 8.29
C LYS A 884 -1.38 36.83 7.31
N ALA A 885 -2.21 36.95 6.26
CA ALA A 885 -2.17 38.04 5.30
C ALA A 885 -2.58 39.39 5.92
N TRP A 886 -3.65 39.42 6.73
CA TRP A 886 -4.10 40.61 7.45
C TRP A 886 -3.05 41.13 8.45
N LEU A 887 -2.38 40.22 9.16
CA LEU A 887 -1.31 40.56 10.11
C LEU A 887 0.02 40.96 9.44
N THR A 888 0.25 40.57 8.18
CA THR A 888 1.45 40.96 7.43
C THR A 888 1.27 42.27 6.65
N ALA A 889 0.04 42.67 6.35
CA ALA A 889 -0.26 44.00 5.81
C ALA A 889 -0.10 45.06 6.91
N ARG A 890 1.00 45.84 6.86
CA ARG A 890 1.33 46.87 7.87
C ARG A 890 0.32 48.03 7.99
N GLU A 891 -0.75 48.04 7.20
CA GLU A 891 -1.81 49.06 7.21
C GLU A 891 -3.19 48.40 6.98
N PRO A 892 -3.93 48.09 8.07
CA PRO A 892 -5.22 47.39 8.01
C PRO A 892 -6.30 48.10 7.17
N GLU A 893 -6.17 49.42 6.98
CA GLU A 893 -7.15 50.24 6.25
C GLU A 893 -7.10 50.06 4.73
N LYS A 894 -6.02 49.47 4.18
CA LYS A 894 -5.84 49.25 2.73
C LYS A 894 -6.28 47.86 2.26
N VAL A 895 -6.79 47.01 3.16
CA VAL A 895 -7.20 45.63 2.86
C VAL A 895 -8.70 45.56 2.48
N THR A 896 -9.32 46.69 2.14
CA THR A 896 -10.74 46.75 1.75
C THR A 896 -11.02 46.16 0.37
#